data_AF-A0A197SNJ7-F1
#
_entry.id   AF-A0A197SNJ7-F1
#
_cell.length_a   1.000
_cell.length_b   1.000
_cell.length_c   1.000
_cell.angle_alpha   90.00
_cell.angle_beta   90.00
_cell.angle_gamma   90.00
#
_symmetry.space_group_name_H-M   'P 1'
#
loop_
_entity.id
_entity.type
_entity.pdbx_description
1 polymer ?
#
loop_
_entity_poly.entity_id
_entity_poly.type
_entity_poly.pdbx_seq_one_letter_code
_entity_poly.pdbx_strand_id
1 'polypeptide(L)'
;MTTLTPAAPDAAPDAPPGPWLLGVRHHGPGSARAVRAVLEAARPRAVLIEGPPEADGLLALAADPDMRPPVALLAHVVDDPRRAAFWPMAEFSPEWVALRWALDVGAEVRFIDLPAAHSLAAGEERPETEPLSGTDNGPDGDERQDCGREGNEPQGEGGSEGGPDQAGLRIDPIGVLAETAGYDDPEAWWEDVVEHRDGTPGADPYGPFVVLGEAMTALREEYGDGGHARDLVREAYMRQQLRTARREFGDEVAVVCGAWHVPALAARTTVAADRALLKGLPKVKAELTWVPWTHRRLARHSGYGAGIDSPGWYGHLFGAPDRPVERWMTKVAGLLREEDRLVSSAHVIEAVRLAGTLAAMRGRPLPGLTETTDAVRAVMCEGSDVPLALVQDRLVVGDVLGEVPDAAPAVPLQRDLTRAQRSLRLKPEALERELELDLRKDTDAARSRLLHRLSLLGIGWGEQSASRGSTGTFRESWRLRWEPELSVRVAEAGVWGTTVLAAATARAASEAAGATVLGEITALAERCLLAELSDALPVVMRALADRAALDTDVAHLAQALPALARTLRYGDVRGTETAAIGEVATGLAERICVGLPAACTGLDADGATEMRRRVDDVHTAMALLPGAPGGPTALRDRWASVLSRLAGRDSVPGEIRGRAVRLLLDDGRLEDTEAERHMGLALSVGTPPGEAAAWIEGFVGGASGGGMLLVHDERLLALVDIWLTGVPADAFTDVLPLLRRTFSAYEPGVRRTLGELVRRGPGVTGPAAADAGAPGFGAGLDHARADAVEPLLRLLLGASTHGPGTPPQPSDHPASDHLAGVGK
;
A
#
# COMPACT_ATOMS: atom_id res chain seq x y z
N MET A 1 -72.04 -16.04 -24.19
CA MET A 1 -71.47 -16.64 -22.97
C MET A 1 -70.95 -18.01 -23.34
N THR A 2 -69.65 -18.10 -23.64
CA THR A 2 -68.92 -19.38 -23.72
C THR A 2 -67.57 -19.11 -23.08
N THR A 3 -67.45 -19.48 -21.82
CA THR A 3 -66.24 -19.36 -21.01
C THR A 3 -65.24 -20.43 -21.44
N LEU A 4 -64.14 -20.02 -22.07
CA LEU A 4 -62.95 -20.84 -22.26
C LEU A 4 -62.19 -20.88 -20.93
N THR A 5 -62.16 -22.05 -20.31
CA THR A 5 -61.29 -22.38 -19.18
C THR A 5 -59.83 -22.37 -19.66
N PRO A 6 -58.88 -21.73 -18.95
CA PRO A 6 -57.48 -21.84 -19.29
C PRO A 6 -56.99 -23.28 -19.01
N ALA A 7 -56.31 -23.86 -20.00
CA ALA A 7 -55.65 -25.15 -19.86
C ALA A 7 -54.57 -25.08 -18.78
N ALA A 8 -54.48 -26.13 -17.96
CA ALA A 8 -53.39 -26.32 -17.00
C ALA A 8 -52.04 -26.35 -17.74
N PRO A 9 -50.96 -25.80 -17.15
CA PRO A 9 -49.63 -25.92 -17.74
C PRO A 9 -49.24 -27.40 -17.82
N ASP A 10 -48.75 -27.81 -19.01
CA ASP A 10 -48.19 -29.13 -19.27
C ASP A 10 -47.19 -29.52 -18.18
N ALA A 11 -47.27 -30.78 -17.74
CA ALA A 11 -46.37 -31.36 -16.76
C ALA A 11 -44.91 -31.25 -17.24
N ALA A 12 -44.04 -30.72 -16.38
CA ALA A 12 -42.60 -30.73 -16.60
C ALA A 12 -42.12 -32.18 -16.87
N PRO A 13 -41.11 -32.39 -17.74
CA PRO A 13 -40.53 -33.71 -17.93
C PRO A 13 -40.08 -34.29 -16.57
N ASP A 14 -40.42 -35.55 -16.30
CA ASP A 14 -40.04 -36.23 -15.06
C ASP A 14 -38.53 -36.07 -14.82
N ALA A 15 -38.16 -35.47 -13.70
CA ALA A 15 -36.77 -35.27 -13.32
C ALA A 15 -36.05 -36.63 -13.21
N PRO A 16 -34.80 -36.76 -13.71
CA PRO A 16 -34.03 -37.98 -13.53
C PRO A 16 -33.86 -38.26 -12.03
N PRO A 17 -33.88 -39.54 -11.61
CA PRO A 17 -33.69 -39.90 -10.21
C PRO A 17 -32.30 -39.46 -9.74
N GLY A 18 -32.23 -38.85 -8.55
CA GLY A 18 -30.96 -38.41 -7.96
C GLY A 18 -30.10 -39.57 -7.42
N PRO A 19 -29.00 -39.26 -6.70
CA PRO A 19 -28.54 -37.91 -6.35
C PRO A 19 -28.06 -37.14 -7.58
N TRP A 20 -28.33 -35.83 -7.62
CA TRP A 20 -27.90 -34.95 -8.71
C TRP A 20 -26.50 -34.41 -8.43
N LEU A 21 -25.49 -34.90 -9.17
CA LEU A 21 -24.11 -34.43 -9.06
C LEU A 21 -23.88 -33.28 -10.05
N LEU A 22 -23.77 -32.06 -9.53
CA LEU A 22 -23.63 -30.83 -10.27
C LEU A 22 -22.16 -30.40 -10.23
N GLY A 23 -21.39 -30.91 -11.18
CA GLY A 23 -19.99 -30.52 -11.39
C GLY A 23 -19.90 -29.12 -11.95
N VAL A 24 -19.15 -28.24 -11.29
CA VAL A 24 -19.02 -26.84 -11.68
C VAL A 24 -17.57 -26.38 -11.68
N ARG A 25 -17.36 -25.19 -12.25
CA ARG A 25 -16.25 -24.31 -11.88
C ARG A 25 -16.76 -23.31 -10.84
N HIS A 26 -15.98 -23.04 -9.80
CA HIS A 26 -16.41 -22.27 -8.60
C HIS A 26 -16.89 -20.83 -8.90
N HIS A 27 -16.57 -20.29 -10.07
CA HIS A 27 -17.02 -18.98 -10.48
C HIS A 27 -17.34 -18.99 -11.98
N GLY A 28 -18.63 -18.92 -12.31
CA GLY A 28 -19.09 -19.01 -13.70
C GLY A 28 -20.57 -18.64 -13.81
N PRO A 29 -20.95 -17.59 -14.54
CA PRO A 29 -22.32 -17.07 -14.58
C PRO A 29 -23.33 -18.05 -15.19
N GLY A 30 -22.99 -18.70 -16.30
CA GLY A 30 -23.72 -19.79 -16.92
C GLY A 30 -23.76 -21.04 -16.04
N SER A 31 -22.64 -21.43 -15.41
CA SER A 31 -22.62 -22.53 -14.44
C SER A 31 -23.59 -22.28 -13.27
N ALA A 32 -23.62 -21.05 -12.74
CA ALA A 32 -24.51 -20.65 -11.66
C ALA A 32 -25.99 -20.66 -12.09
N ARG A 33 -26.29 -20.20 -13.31
CA ARG A 33 -27.64 -20.31 -13.90
C ARG A 33 -28.06 -21.76 -14.11
N ALA A 34 -27.17 -22.63 -14.58
CA ALA A 34 -27.45 -24.04 -14.80
C ALA A 34 -27.74 -24.77 -13.49
N VAL A 35 -26.96 -24.51 -12.44
CA VAL A 35 -27.23 -25.05 -11.09
C VAL A 35 -28.60 -24.60 -10.60
N ARG A 36 -28.93 -23.31 -10.73
CA ARG A 36 -30.25 -22.79 -10.35
C ARG A 36 -31.38 -23.49 -11.12
N ALA A 37 -31.22 -23.69 -12.42
CA ALA A 37 -32.21 -24.36 -13.25
C ALA A 37 -32.45 -25.82 -12.83
N VAL A 38 -31.39 -26.57 -12.51
CA VAL A 38 -31.52 -27.93 -11.98
C VAL A 38 -32.22 -27.93 -10.62
N LEU A 39 -31.84 -27.04 -9.70
CA LEU A 39 -32.45 -26.97 -8.38
C LEU A 39 -33.95 -26.60 -8.46
N GLU A 40 -34.32 -25.69 -9.35
CA GLU A 40 -35.73 -25.33 -9.59
C GLU A 40 -36.56 -26.48 -10.19
N ALA A 41 -35.96 -27.29 -11.06
CA ALA A 41 -36.59 -28.45 -11.70
C ALA A 41 -36.69 -29.67 -10.75
N ALA A 42 -35.59 -30.02 -10.09
CA ALA A 42 -35.48 -31.21 -9.24
C ALA A 42 -36.06 -31.02 -7.84
N ARG A 43 -36.01 -29.79 -7.30
CA ARG A 43 -36.40 -29.43 -5.93
C ARG A 43 -35.89 -30.42 -4.87
N PRO A 44 -34.56 -30.63 -4.78
CA PRO A 44 -33.97 -31.52 -3.79
C PRO A 44 -34.36 -31.12 -2.36
N ARG A 45 -34.46 -32.11 -1.47
CA ARG A 45 -34.67 -31.88 -0.02
C ARG A 45 -33.40 -31.45 0.70
N ALA A 46 -32.23 -31.80 0.14
CA ALA A 46 -30.93 -31.39 0.66
C ALA A 46 -29.97 -30.99 -0.47
N VAL A 47 -29.21 -29.93 -0.24
CA VAL A 47 -28.15 -29.42 -1.13
C VAL A 47 -26.82 -29.51 -0.40
N LEU A 48 -25.91 -30.30 -0.94
CA LEU A 48 -24.56 -30.48 -0.42
C LEU A 48 -23.59 -29.63 -1.24
N ILE A 49 -22.81 -28.79 -0.59
CA ILE A 49 -21.93 -27.83 -1.26
C ILE A 49 -20.48 -28.14 -0.89
N GLU A 50 -19.57 -28.06 -1.86
CA GLU A 50 -18.14 -28.11 -1.59
C GLU A 50 -17.72 -26.91 -0.73
N GLY A 51 -17.21 -27.21 0.46
CA GLY A 51 -16.74 -26.25 1.43
C GLY A 51 -16.51 -26.91 2.79
N PRO A 52 -15.89 -26.21 3.75
CA PRO A 52 -15.57 -26.78 5.05
C PRO A 52 -16.81 -26.91 5.94
N PRO A 53 -17.12 -28.10 6.50
CA PRO A 53 -18.28 -28.34 7.35
C PRO A 53 -18.29 -27.51 8.64
N GLU A 54 -17.14 -27.00 9.10
CA GLU A 54 -17.10 -26.07 10.24
C GLU A 54 -17.87 -24.76 9.96
N ALA A 55 -18.13 -24.42 8.69
CA ALA A 55 -18.90 -23.25 8.30
C ALA A 55 -20.42 -23.48 8.27
N ASP A 56 -20.92 -24.70 8.56
CA ASP A 56 -22.37 -24.99 8.53
C ASP A 56 -23.18 -24.06 9.44
N GLY A 57 -22.62 -23.69 10.60
CA GLY A 57 -23.23 -22.74 11.54
C GLY A 57 -23.32 -21.29 11.02
N LEU A 58 -22.64 -20.98 9.91
CA LEU A 58 -22.60 -19.65 9.29
C LEU A 58 -23.50 -19.55 8.05
N LEU A 59 -24.06 -20.66 7.57
CA LEU A 59 -24.83 -20.72 6.32
C LEU A 59 -26.04 -19.76 6.35
N ALA A 60 -26.73 -19.66 7.48
CA ALA A 60 -27.89 -18.78 7.64
C ALA A 60 -27.57 -17.29 7.39
N LEU A 61 -26.33 -16.86 7.61
CA LEU A 61 -25.92 -15.47 7.35
C LEU A 61 -25.93 -15.14 5.86
N ALA A 62 -25.83 -16.14 4.97
CA ALA A 62 -25.93 -15.91 3.53
C ALA A 62 -27.32 -15.43 3.11
N ALA A 63 -28.37 -15.65 3.92
CA ALA A 63 -29.72 -15.15 3.68
C ALA A 63 -29.90 -13.66 4.06
N ASP A 64 -29.00 -13.10 4.87
CA ASP A 64 -29.08 -11.73 5.37
C ASP A 64 -28.99 -10.69 4.23
N PRO A 65 -29.84 -9.64 4.21
CA PRO A 65 -29.83 -8.63 3.15
C PRO A 65 -28.56 -7.77 3.11
N ASP A 66 -27.81 -7.67 4.22
CA ASP A 66 -26.54 -6.94 4.29
C ASP A 66 -25.34 -7.82 3.86
N MET A 67 -25.57 -9.11 3.57
CA MET A 67 -24.57 -10.00 3.01
C MET A 67 -24.51 -9.84 1.49
N ARG A 68 -23.45 -9.20 0.99
CA ARG A 68 -23.26 -8.89 -0.43
C ARG A 68 -21.92 -9.44 -0.93
N PRO A 69 -21.90 -10.42 -1.86
CA PRO A 69 -20.66 -10.91 -2.44
C PRO A 69 -19.95 -9.80 -3.25
N PRO A 70 -18.63 -9.92 -3.49
CA PRO A 70 -17.78 -11.07 -3.16
C PRO A 70 -17.43 -11.17 -1.67
N VAL A 71 -17.64 -12.35 -1.08
CA VAL A 71 -17.32 -12.66 0.32
C VAL A 71 -16.47 -13.92 0.37
N ALA A 72 -15.76 -14.17 1.47
CA ALA A 72 -15.04 -15.41 1.65
C ALA A 72 -15.30 -16.00 3.04
N LEU A 73 -15.35 -17.33 3.11
CA LEU A 73 -15.15 -18.01 4.39
C LEU A 73 -13.66 -17.92 4.72
N LEU A 74 -13.32 -17.26 5.83
CA LEU A 74 -12.00 -17.26 6.41
C LEU A 74 -11.96 -18.36 7.48
N ALA A 75 -11.09 -19.36 7.30
CA ALA A 75 -10.69 -20.26 8.38
C ALA A 75 -9.30 -19.87 8.87
N HIS A 76 -9.09 -19.80 10.18
CA HIS A 76 -7.77 -19.59 10.76
C HIS A 76 -7.55 -20.49 11.97
N VAL A 77 -6.28 -20.81 12.25
CA VAL A 77 -5.91 -21.53 13.47
C VAL A 77 -6.09 -20.59 14.67
N VAL A 78 -6.70 -21.09 15.74
CA VAL A 78 -7.01 -20.28 16.95
C VAL A 78 -5.74 -19.72 17.61
N ASP A 79 -4.69 -20.54 17.68
CA ASP A 79 -3.44 -20.18 18.36
C ASP A 79 -2.40 -19.52 17.42
N ASP A 80 -2.62 -19.54 16.10
CA ASP A 80 -1.77 -18.86 15.11
C ASP A 80 -2.61 -18.38 13.90
N PRO A 81 -3.28 -17.22 14.01
CA PRO A 81 -4.18 -16.71 12.98
C PRO A 81 -3.54 -16.50 11.60
N ARG A 82 -2.20 -16.43 11.52
CA ARG A 82 -1.45 -16.34 10.25
C ARG A 82 -1.63 -17.58 9.39
N ARG A 83 -1.88 -18.74 10.01
CA ARG A 83 -2.28 -19.97 9.33
C ARG A 83 -3.76 -19.89 9.00
N ALA A 84 -4.07 -19.31 7.85
CA ALA A 84 -5.42 -19.10 7.37
C ALA A 84 -5.64 -19.63 5.95
N ALA A 85 -6.88 -19.95 5.64
CA ALA A 85 -7.36 -20.34 4.32
C ALA A 85 -8.66 -19.60 4.00
N PHE A 86 -8.90 -19.38 2.72
CA PHE A 86 -10.06 -18.63 2.23
C PHE A 86 -10.82 -19.45 1.18
N TRP A 87 -12.14 -19.45 1.29
CA TRP A 87 -13.06 -19.98 0.27
C TRP A 87 -13.90 -18.81 -0.25
N PRO A 88 -13.44 -18.12 -1.30
CA PRO A 88 -14.15 -16.97 -1.84
C PRO A 88 -15.39 -17.40 -2.62
N MET A 89 -16.42 -16.56 -2.58
CA MET A 89 -17.69 -16.75 -3.28
C MET A 89 -18.14 -15.40 -3.85
N ALA A 90 -18.65 -15.42 -5.08
CA ALA A 90 -19.24 -14.26 -5.75
C ALA A 90 -20.73 -14.49 -6.02
N GLU A 91 -21.45 -13.45 -6.45
CA GLU A 91 -22.87 -13.60 -6.83
C GLU A 91 -23.10 -14.63 -7.94
N PHE A 92 -22.07 -14.79 -8.80
CA PHE A 92 -22.02 -15.73 -9.91
C PHE A 92 -21.26 -17.03 -9.58
N SER A 93 -21.01 -17.31 -8.30
CA SER A 93 -20.54 -18.63 -7.85
C SER A 93 -21.73 -19.60 -7.81
N PRO A 94 -21.64 -20.77 -8.46
CA PRO A 94 -22.71 -21.77 -8.39
C PRO A 94 -23.00 -22.25 -6.97
N GLU A 95 -21.98 -22.32 -6.12
CA GLU A 95 -22.09 -22.63 -4.68
C GLU A 95 -22.90 -21.58 -3.94
N TRP A 96 -22.65 -20.29 -4.22
CA TRP A 96 -23.39 -19.19 -3.63
C TRP A 96 -24.87 -19.22 -4.05
N VAL A 97 -25.12 -19.47 -5.33
CA VAL A 97 -26.47 -19.59 -5.87
C VAL A 97 -27.22 -20.78 -5.29
N ALA A 98 -26.55 -21.93 -5.14
CA ALA A 98 -27.12 -23.12 -4.51
C ALA A 98 -27.45 -22.89 -3.04
N LEU A 99 -26.54 -22.23 -2.30
CA LEU A 99 -26.74 -21.84 -0.91
C LEU A 99 -27.95 -20.93 -0.75
N ARG A 100 -27.99 -19.83 -1.52
CA ARG A 100 -29.11 -18.87 -1.52
C ARG A 100 -30.43 -19.55 -1.84
N TRP A 101 -30.46 -20.37 -2.90
CA TRP A 101 -31.66 -21.11 -3.30
C TRP A 101 -32.15 -22.03 -2.18
N ALA A 102 -31.25 -22.81 -1.56
CA ALA A 102 -31.62 -23.75 -0.50
C ALA A 102 -32.22 -23.02 0.71
N LEU A 103 -31.63 -21.91 1.12
CA LEU A 103 -32.15 -21.06 2.22
C LEU A 103 -33.49 -20.44 1.86
N ASP A 104 -33.67 -19.95 0.63
CA ASP A 104 -34.90 -19.30 0.18
C ASP A 104 -36.10 -20.28 0.13
N VAL A 105 -35.86 -21.56 -0.22
CA VAL A 105 -36.92 -22.59 -0.29
C VAL A 105 -37.03 -23.45 0.97
N GLY A 106 -36.11 -23.28 1.94
CA GLY A 106 -36.05 -24.06 3.17
C GLY A 106 -35.57 -25.51 2.99
N ALA A 107 -34.77 -25.79 1.94
CA ALA A 107 -34.08 -27.06 1.80
C ALA A 107 -32.90 -27.15 2.78
N GLU A 108 -32.55 -28.36 3.22
CA GLU A 108 -31.36 -28.56 4.05
C GLU A 108 -30.11 -28.22 3.23
N VAL A 109 -29.16 -27.49 3.81
CA VAL A 109 -27.88 -27.17 3.16
C VAL A 109 -26.71 -27.49 4.07
N ARG A 110 -25.68 -28.15 3.53
CA ARG A 110 -24.49 -28.57 4.28
C ARG A 110 -23.23 -28.47 3.43
N PHE A 111 -22.13 -28.11 4.05
CA PHE A 111 -20.81 -28.22 3.46
C PHE A 111 -20.25 -29.64 3.62
N ILE A 112 -19.62 -30.16 2.56
CA ILE A 112 -19.22 -31.59 2.51
C ILE A 112 -17.75 -31.84 2.19
N ASP A 113 -16.92 -30.82 2.07
CA ASP A 113 -15.48 -30.98 1.81
C ASP A 113 -14.72 -31.34 3.10
N LEU A 114 -13.44 -31.70 2.96
CA LEU A 114 -12.57 -32.00 4.08
C LEU A 114 -12.55 -30.84 5.10
N PRO A 115 -12.71 -31.12 6.40
CA PRO A 115 -12.67 -30.09 7.44
C PRO A 115 -11.42 -29.20 7.35
N ALA A 116 -11.62 -27.88 7.49
CA ALA A 116 -10.54 -26.90 7.44
C ALA A 116 -9.45 -27.20 8.48
N ALA A 117 -9.84 -27.79 9.62
CA ALA A 117 -8.94 -28.26 10.67
C ALA A 117 -7.85 -29.24 10.18
N HIS A 118 -8.11 -30.03 9.13
CA HIS A 118 -7.12 -30.95 8.54
C HIS A 118 -6.27 -30.24 7.49
N SER A 119 -6.89 -29.42 6.64
CA SER A 119 -6.21 -28.65 5.60
C SER A 119 -5.19 -27.66 6.18
N LEU A 120 -5.53 -26.99 7.28
CA LEU A 120 -4.63 -26.05 7.98
C LEU A 120 -3.51 -26.76 8.76
N ALA A 121 -3.72 -28.01 9.18
CA ALA A 121 -2.70 -28.80 9.89
C ALA A 121 -1.57 -29.24 8.95
N ALA A 122 -1.88 -29.60 7.71
CA ALA A 122 -0.91 -30.03 6.70
C ALA A 122 -0.01 -28.90 6.15
N GLY A 123 -0.22 -27.64 6.58
CA GLY A 123 0.60 -26.49 6.20
C GLY A 123 1.94 -26.35 6.96
N GLU A 124 2.18 -27.15 8.00
CA GLU A 124 3.39 -27.10 8.84
C GLU A 124 4.70 -27.52 8.13
N GLU A 125 4.62 -28.22 7.00
CA GLU A 125 5.78 -28.82 6.32
C GLU A 125 6.44 -27.93 5.24
N ARG A 126 6.02 -26.67 5.08
CA ARG A 126 6.72 -25.71 4.20
C ARG A 126 7.68 -24.83 5.02
N PRO A 127 9.00 -24.86 4.77
CA PRO A 127 9.90 -23.89 5.37
C PRO A 127 9.52 -22.48 4.89
N GLU A 128 9.69 -21.54 5.81
CA GLU A 128 9.39 -20.11 5.74
C GLU A 128 9.55 -19.53 4.34
N THR A 129 8.45 -19.06 3.74
CA THR A 129 8.52 -18.19 2.55
C THR A 129 9.20 -16.89 2.94
N GLU A 130 10.33 -16.61 2.28
CA GLU A 130 11.12 -15.40 2.40
C GLU A 130 10.28 -14.12 2.28
N PRO A 131 10.69 -13.02 2.95
CA PRO A 131 10.00 -11.74 2.84
C PRO A 131 10.06 -11.19 1.42
N LEU A 132 8.91 -10.69 0.97
CA LEU A 132 8.72 -9.88 -0.24
C LEU A 132 9.64 -8.64 -0.21
N SER A 133 10.87 -8.77 -0.71
CA SER A 133 11.68 -7.62 -1.11
C SER A 133 11.41 -7.31 -2.57
N GLY A 134 10.80 -6.14 -2.81
CA GLY A 134 10.69 -5.59 -4.16
C GLY A 134 12.07 -5.28 -4.72
N THR A 135 12.40 -5.88 -5.85
CA THR A 135 13.45 -5.38 -6.73
C THR A 135 12.79 -4.85 -7.99
N ASP A 136 12.78 -3.53 -8.02
CA ASP A 136 12.69 -2.62 -9.15
C ASP A 136 13.43 -3.17 -10.37
N ASN A 137 12.72 -3.37 -11.48
CA ASN A 137 13.32 -3.61 -12.80
C ASN A 137 12.78 -2.54 -13.75
N GLY A 138 13.52 -1.44 -13.88
CA GLY A 138 13.43 -0.56 -15.04
C GLY A 138 14.00 -1.24 -16.28
N PRO A 139 13.53 -0.88 -17.49
CA PRO A 139 13.99 -1.49 -18.74
C PRO A 139 15.23 -0.77 -19.27
N ASP A 140 16.27 -1.52 -19.66
CA ASP A 140 17.10 -1.26 -20.85
C ASP A 140 18.32 -2.20 -20.91
N GLY A 141 18.70 -2.61 -22.12
CA GLY A 141 20.08 -2.95 -22.45
C GLY A 141 20.34 -4.33 -23.05
N ASP A 142 20.25 -4.38 -24.38
CA ASP A 142 20.84 -5.37 -25.28
C ASP A 142 22.33 -5.65 -24.95
N GLU A 143 22.79 -6.91 -25.05
CA GLU A 143 24.02 -7.29 -25.76
C GLU A 143 24.28 -8.82 -25.73
N ARG A 144 24.31 -9.39 -26.94
CA ARG A 144 24.80 -10.74 -27.27
C ARG A 144 26.31 -10.67 -27.54
N GLN A 145 27.08 -11.64 -27.04
CA GLN A 145 28.35 -12.22 -27.54
C GLN A 145 29.11 -12.85 -26.35
N ASP A 146 29.94 -13.88 -26.43
CA ASP A 146 30.34 -14.87 -27.43
C ASP A 146 31.15 -15.96 -26.67
N CYS A 147 31.34 -17.10 -27.33
CA CYS A 147 31.94 -18.38 -26.99
C CYS A 147 33.23 -18.49 -26.14
N GLY A 148 33.38 -19.67 -25.51
CA GLY A 148 34.69 -20.23 -25.12
C GLY A 148 34.68 -21.60 -24.41
N ARG A 149 34.66 -22.70 -25.20
CA ARG A 149 35.36 -24.03 -25.07
C ARG A 149 36.29 -24.26 -23.85
N GLU A 150 36.56 -25.43 -23.26
CA GLU A 150 36.50 -26.89 -23.54
C GLU A 150 36.63 -27.56 -22.14
N GLY A 151 35.92 -28.64 -21.77
CA GLY A 151 36.23 -30.03 -22.14
C GLY A 151 36.74 -30.83 -20.93
N ASN A 152 35.93 -31.76 -20.40
CA ASN A 152 36.42 -33.02 -19.82
C ASN A 152 35.25 -33.99 -19.53
N GLU A 153 35.14 -35.07 -20.30
CA GLU A 153 34.45 -36.29 -19.87
C GLU A 153 35.47 -37.19 -19.15
N PRO A 154 35.02 -37.98 -18.17
CA PRO A 154 35.28 -39.40 -18.29
C PRO A 154 34.03 -40.26 -18.02
N GLN A 155 33.86 -41.28 -18.86
CA GLN A 155 32.98 -42.43 -18.68
C GLN A 155 33.54 -43.36 -17.59
N GLY A 156 32.66 -43.98 -16.79
CA GLY A 156 33.02 -45.14 -15.95
C GLY A 156 32.18 -45.41 -14.71
N GLU A 157 30.92 -45.82 -14.93
CA GLU A 157 30.14 -46.83 -14.18
C GLU A 157 30.18 -46.90 -12.64
N GLY A 158 29.04 -46.54 -12.04
CA GLY A 158 28.66 -46.82 -10.65
C GLY A 158 27.19 -46.47 -10.42
N GLY A 159 26.29 -47.25 -11.03
CA GLY A 159 24.84 -47.03 -11.02
C GLY A 159 24.23 -47.09 -9.62
N SER A 160 23.82 -45.94 -9.11
CA SER A 160 22.75 -45.77 -8.13
C SER A 160 21.70 -44.90 -8.80
N GLU A 161 20.61 -45.51 -9.23
CA GLU A 161 19.43 -44.84 -9.79
C GLU A 161 18.84 -43.87 -8.76
N GLY A 162 19.35 -42.64 -8.74
CA GLY A 162 18.61 -41.48 -8.24
C GLY A 162 17.62 -41.09 -9.32
N GLY A 163 16.44 -41.71 -9.29
CA GLY A 163 15.34 -41.36 -10.18
C GLY A 163 15.01 -39.86 -10.07
N PRO A 164 14.62 -39.21 -11.19
CA PRO A 164 14.23 -37.80 -11.15
C PRO A 164 13.07 -37.64 -10.16
N ASP A 165 13.15 -36.60 -9.33
CA ASP A 165 12.10 -36.17 -8.41
C ASP A 165 10.72 -36.27 -9.07
N GLN A 166 9.95 -37.28 -8.67
CA GLN A 166 8.55 -37.47 -9.07
C GLN A 166 7.63 -36.49 -8.33
N ALA A 167 7.90 -35.19 -8.46
CA ALA A 167 6.85 -34.19 -8.36
C ALA A 167 6.08 -34.24 -9.69
N GLY A 168 5.21 -35.25 -9.82
CA GLY A 168 4.37 -35.45 -11.00
C GLY A 168 3.65 -34.16 -11.38
N LEU A 169 3.82 -33.75 -12.65
CA LEU A 169 3.11 -32.62 -13.26
C LEU A 169 1.62 -32.77 -12.99
N ARG A 170 1.05 -31.86 -12.17
CA ARG A 170 -0.39 -31.78 -11.98
C ARG A 170 -1.03 -31.41 -13.31
N ILE A 171 -2.03 -32.17 -13.72
CA ILE A 171 -2.77 -31.84 -14.94
C ILE A 171 -3.70 -30.65 -14.66
N ASP A 172 -3.94 -29.81 -15.66
CA ASP A 172 -5.09 -28.90 -15.68
C ASP A 172 -6.20 -29.55 -16.52
N PRO A 173 -7.27 -30.08 -15.88
CA PRO A 173 -8.34 -30.76 -16.61
C PRO A 173 -9.03 -29.89 -17.66
N ILE A 174 -9.17 -28.58 -17.40
CA ILE A 174 -9.82 -27.65 -18.34
C ILE A 174 -8.87 -27.38 -19.51
N GLY A 175 -7.58 -27.16 -19.22
CA GLY A 175 -6.55 -26.99 -20.23
C GLY A 175 -6.47 -28.16 -21.21
N VAL A 176 -6.48 -29.41 -20.71
CA VAL A 176 -6.44 -30.60 -21.57
C VAL A 176 -7.69 -30.68 -22.47
N LEU A 177 -8.88 -30.38 -21.95
CA LEU A 177 -10.11 -30.39 -22.75
C LEU A 177 -10.10 -29.29 -23.83
N ALA A 178 -9.58 -28.11 -23.49
CA ALA A 178 -9.46 -27.00 -24.41
C ALA A 178 -8.48 -27.31 -25.56
N GLU A 179 -7.28 -27.79 -25.23
CA GLU A 179 -6.28 -28.21 -26.22
C GLU A 179 -6.83 -29.32 -27.14
N THR A 180 -7.52 -30.31 -26.56
CA THR A 180 -8.15 -31.40 -27.32
C THR A 180 -9.26 -30.89 -28.26
N ALA A 181 -9.97 -29.83 -27.86
CA ALA A 181 -10.98 -29.17 -28.66
C ALA A 181 -10.40 -28.16 -29.67
N GLY A 182 -9.07 -27.97 -29.70
CA GLY A 182 -8.37 -27.05 -30.60
C GLY A 182 -8.40 -25.58 -30.16
N TYR A 183 -8.58 -25.31 -28.87
CA TYR A 183 -8.50 -23.98 -28.28
C TYR A 183 -7.10 -23.74 -27.70
N ASP A 184 -6.53 -22.57 -27.97
CA ASP A 184 -5.25 -22.13 -27.38
C ASP A 184 -5.43 -21.55 -25.97
N ASP A 185 -6.68 -21.22 -25.60
CA ASP A 185 -7.05 -20.61 -24.32
C ASP A 185 -8.15 -21.43 -23.62
N PRO A 186 -7.86 -22.03 -22.45
CA PRO A 186 -8.83 -22.81 -21.68
C PRO A 186 -10.06 -22.00 -21.23
N GLU A 187 -9.87 -20.69 -20.98
CA GLU A 187 -10.97 -19.79 -20.61
C GLU A 187 -11.94 -19.59 -21.78
N ALA A 188 -11.43 -19.32 -22.98
CA ALA A 188 -12.26 -19.20 -24.18
C ALA A 188 -13.05 -20.48 -24.46
N TRP A 189 -12.44 -21.66 -24.29
CA TRP A 189 -13.15 -22.93 -24.42
C TRP A 189 -14.28 -23.07 -23.39
N TRP A 190 -14.00 -22.79 -22.12
CA TRP A 190 -14.99 -22.87 -21.05
C TRP A 190 -16.15 -21.89 -21.29
N GLU A 191 -15.84 -20.66 -21.69
CA GLU A 191 -16.82 -19.64 -22.05
C GLU A 191 -17.76 -20.14 -23.15
N ASP A 192 -17.21 -20.63 -24.26
CA ASP A 192 -18.00 -21.02 -25.44
C ASP A 192 -18.81 -22.29 -25.20
N VAL A 193 -18.23 -23.26 -24.48
CA VAL A 193 -18.83 -24.59 -24.31
C VAL A 193 -19.73 -24.65 -23.09
N VAL A 194 -19.49 -23.90 -22.01
CA VAL A 194 -20.25 -23.99 -20.75
C VAL A 194 -21.05 -22.72 -20.46
N GLU A 195 -20.41 -21.55 -20.51
CA GLU A 195 -20.99 -20.30 -19.99
C GLU A 195 -21.98 -19.63 -20.96
N HIS A 196 -21.73 -19.72 -22.27
CA HIS A 196 -22.57 -19.18 -23.36
C HIS A 196 -23.68 -20.13 -23.82
N ARG A 197 -23.98 -21.20 -23.09
CA ARG A 197 -25.15 -22.05 -23.38
C ARG A 197 -26.43 -21.26 -23.11
N ASP A 198 -27.00 -20.69 -24.16
CA ASP A 198 -28.29 -20.03 -24.09
C ASP A 198 -29.32 -21.01 -23.52
N GLY A 199 -29.92 -20.63 -22.40
CA GLY A 199 -31.07 -21.29 -21.79
C GLY A 199 -32.29 -21.19 -22.72
N THR A 200 -32.24 -21.93 -23.82
CA THR A 200 -33.35 -22.03 -24.76
C THR A 200 -34.54 -22.56 -23.96
N PRO A 201 -35.71 -21.92 -23.99
CA PRO A 201 -36.89 -22.40 -23.27
C PRO A 201 -37.18 -23.86 -23.66
N GLY A 202 -37.08 -24.78 -22.69
CA GLY A 202 -37.24 -26.22 -22.91
C GLY A 202 -35.94 -27.03 -23.11
N ALA A 203 -34.75 -26.41 -23.00
CA ALA A 203 -33.49 -27.14 -22.93
C ALA A 203 -33.41 -27.99 -21.66
N ASP A 204 -32.81 -29.17 -21.77
CA ASP A 204 -32.58 -30.08 -20.63
C ASP A 204 -31.60 -29.45 -19.63
N PRO A 205 -32.03 -29.10 -18.39
CA PRO A 205 -31.16 -28.48 -17.41
C PRO A 205 -30.07 -29.44 -16.88
N TYR A 206 -30.26 -30.76 -17.02
CA TYR A 206 -29.32 -31.77 -16.51
C TYR A 206 -28.19 -32.09 -17.49
N GLY A 207 -28.45 -31.99 -18.80
CA GLY A 207 -27.51 -32.33 -19.87
C GLY A 207 -26.09 -31.76 -19.72
N PRO A 208 -25.90 -30.47 -19.37
CA PRO A 208 -24.56 -29.92 -19.20
C PRO A 208 -23.72 -30.63 -18.15
N PHE A 209 -24.31 -31.00 -17.02
CA PHE A 209 -23.62 -31.67 -15.92
C PHE A 209 -23.25 -33.12 -16.28
N VAL A 210 -24.10 -33.81 -17.05
CA VAL A 210 -23.82 -35.16 -17.54
C VAL A 210 -22.62 -35.14 -18.48
N VAL A 211 -22.63 -34.27 -19.49
CA VAL A 211 -21.53 -34.15 -20.47
C VAL A 211 -20.21 -33.78 -19.78
N LEU A 212 -20.25 -32.84 -18.83
CA LEU A 212 -19.06 -32.45 -18.09
C LEU A 212 -18.54 -33.58 -17.19
N GLY A 213 -19.44 -34.34 -16.55
CA GLY A 213 -19.09 -35.52 -15.77
C GLY A 213 -18.44 -36.64 -16.62
N GLU A 214 -18.93 -36.86 -17.83
CA GLU A 214 -18.33 -37.80 -18.79
C GLU A 214 -16.93 -37.35 -19.22
N ALA A 215 -16.76 -36.06 -19.54
CA ALA A 215 -15.45 -35.50 -19.88
C ALA A 215 -14.43 -35.67 -18.74
N MET A 216 -14.82 -35.35 -17.51
CA MET A 216 -13.95 -35.53 -16.33
C MET A 216 -13.66 -37.00 -16.04
N THR A 217 -14.59 -37.91 -16.35
CA THR A 217 -14.38 -39.36 -16.23
C THR A 217 -13.31 -39.81 -17.22
N ALA A 218 -13.41 -39.41 -18.49
CA ALA A 218 -12.43 -39.76 -19.51
C ALA A 218 -11.02 -39.25 -19.14
N LEU A 219 -10.90 -38.03 -18.62
CA LEU A 219 -9.62 -37.51 -18.13
C LEU A 219 -9.04 -38.33 -16.97
N ARG A 220 -9.88 -38.77 -16.01
CA ARG A 220 -9.42 -39.61 -14.90
C ARG A 220 -9.03 -41.02 -15.33
N GLU A 221 -9.64 -41.55 -16.39
CA GLU A 221 -9.24 -42.84 -16.96
C GLU A 221 -7.85 -42.79 -17.58
N GLU A 222 -7.49 -41.67 -18.22
CA GLU A 222 -6.18 -41.46 -18.84
C GLU A 222 -5.10 -41.06 -17.81
N TYR A 223 -5.42 -40.10 -16.93
CA TYR A 223 -4.44 -39.43 -16.06
C TYR A 223 -4.55 -39.81 -14.57
N GLY A 224 -5.44 -40.74 -14.21
CA GLY A 224 -5.62 -41.18 -12.82
C GLY A 224 -6.17 -40.08 -11.92
N ASP A 225 -5.48 -39.79 -10.82
CA ASP A 225 -5.83 -38.69 -9.90
C ASP A 225 -5.25 -37.33 -10.34
N GLY A 226 -4.58 -37.27 -11.50
CA GLY A 226 -4.03 -36.05 -12.07
C GLY A 226 -2.91 -35.42 -11.23
N GLY A 227 -2.30 -36.15 -10.30
CA GLY A 227 -1.30 -35.61 -9.36
C GLY A 227 -1.92 -34.88 -8.16
N HIS A 228 -3.23 -35.03 -7.95
CA HIS A 228 -3.98 -34.43 -6.84
C HIS A 228 -4.17 -35.41 -5.68
N ALA A 229 -3.09 -35.93 -5.11
CA ALA A 229 -3.17 -36.90 -4.00
C ALA A 229 -3.98 -36.42 -2.78
N ARG A 230 -4.07 -35.09 -2.57
CA ARG A 230 -4.92 -34.48 -1.52
C ARG A 230 -6.41 -34.63 -1.80
N ASP A 231 -6.82 -34.70 -3.06
CA ASP A 231 -8.22 -34.84 -3.45
C ASP A 231 -8.77 -36.22 -3.08
N LEU A 232 -7.94 -37.27 -3.04
CA LEU A 232 -8.38 -38.60 -2.59
C LEU A 232 -8.95 -38.57 -1.15
N VAL A 233 -8.34 -37.77 -0.29
CA VAL A 233 -8.77 -37.59 1.11
C VAL A 233 -10.06 -36.75 1.16
N ARG A 234 -10.12 -35.66 0.38
CA ARG A 234 -11.32 -34.82 0.25
C ARG A 234 -12.52 -35.60 -0.26
N GLU A 235 -12.34 -36.34 -1.34
CA GLU A 235 -13.37 -37.19 -1.97
C GLU A 235 -13.84 -38.32 -1.04
N ALA A 236 -12.93 -38.91 -0.26
CA ALA A 236 -13.32 -39.89 0.76
C ALA A 236 -14.24 -39.29 1.82
N TYR A 237 -13.96 -38.05 2.24
CA TYR A 237 -14.82 -37.32 3.17
C TYR A 237 -16.16 -36.96 2.53
N MET A 238 -16.15 -36.36 1.33
CA MET A 238 -17.37 -36.01 0.57
C MET A 238 -18.27 -37.23 0.35
N ARG A 239 -17.72 -38.40 0.00
CA ARG A 239 -18.48 -39.66 -0.12
C ARG A 239 -19.12 -40.09 1.20
N GLN A 240 -18.46 -39.88 2.34
CA GLN A 240 -19.07 -40.19 3.65
C GLN A 240 -20.24 -39.25 3.98
N GLN A 241 -20.10 -37.96 3.66
CA GLN A 241 -21.18 -36.99 3.82
C GLN A 241 -22.36 -37.28 2.89
N LEU A 242 -22.09 -37.58 1.61
CA LEU A 242 -23.12 -37.98 0.65
C LEU A 242 -23.88 -39.23 1.11
N ARG A 243 -23.19 -40.26 1.61
CA ARG A 243 -23.86 -41.44 2.19
C ARG A 243 -24.72 -41.11 3.40
N THR A 244 -24.31 -40.14 4.21
CA THR A 244 -25.06 -39.70 5.40
C THR A 244 -26.33 -38.97 4.96
N ALA A 245 -26.21 -38.00 4.06
CA ALA A 245 -27.35 -37.30 3.48
C ALA A 245 -28.32 -38.26 2.78
N ARG A 246 -27.84 -39.25 2.02
CA ARG A 246 -28.70 -40.24 1.36
C ARG A 246 -29.48 -41.13 2.33
N ARG A 247 -28.96 -41.38 3.53
CA ARG A 247 -29.72 -42.09 4.57
C ARG A 247 -30.86 -41.24 5.14
N GLU A 248 -30.67 -39.93 5.20
CA GLU A 248 -31.64 -38.98 5.76
C GLU A 248 -32.71 -38.55 4.74
N PHE A 249 -32.30 -38.34 3.48
CA PHE A 249 -33.12 -37.72 2.44
C PHE A 249 -33.33 -38.61 1.20
N GLY A 250 -32.84 -39.84 1.20
CA GLY A 250 -32.90 -40.72 0.04
C GLY A 250 -32.08 -40.18 -1.13
N ASP A 251 -32.62 -40.30 -2.34
CA ASP A 251 -31.97 -39.80 -3.56
C ASP A 251 -32.40 -38.35 -3.91
N GLU A 252 -33.20 -37.69 -3.06
CA GLU A 252 -33.62 -36.29 -3.21
C GLU A 252 -32.52 -35.30 -2.75
N VAL A 253 -31.28 -35.55 -3.16
CA VAL A 253 -30.07 -34.81 -2.77
C VAL A 253 -29.36 -34.27 -4.00
N ALA A 254 -29.03 -32.97 -4.00
CA ALA A 254 -28.14 -32.36 -4.98
C ALA A 254 -26.76 -32.10 -4.38
N VAL A 255 -25.71 -32.27 -5.16
CA VAL A 255 -24.31 -32.00 -4.76
C VAL A 255 -23.73 -30.97 -5.73
N VAL A 256 -23.22 -29.85 -5.22
CA VAL A 256 -22.52 -28.82 -5.99
C VAL A 256 -21.05 -28.87 -5.59
N CYS A 257 -20.19 -29.25 -6.54
CA CYS A 257 -18.75 -29.41 -6.31
C CYS A 257 -17.97 -29.17 -7.60
N GLY A 258 -16.66 -28.96 -7.48
CA GLY A 258 -15.73 -28.92 -8.61
C GLY A 258 -15.94 -30.11 -9.52
N ALA A 259 -16.05 -29.86 -10.83
CA ALA A 259 -16.35 -30.89 -11.83
C ALA A 259 -15.39 -32.08 -11.77
N TRP A 260 -14.14 -31.83 -11.39
CA TRP A 260 -13.13 -32.86 -11.18
C TRP A 260 -13.56 -33.93 -10.16
N HIS A 261 -14.32 -33.59 -9.12
CA HIS A 261 -14.73 -34.52 -8.06
C HIS A 261 -15.92 -35.40 -8.45
N VAL A 262 -16.70 -35.03 -9.47
CA VAL A 262 -17.93 -35.74 -9.84
C VAL A 262 -17.73 -37.22 -10.10
N PRO A 263 -16.74 -37.67 -10.90
CA PRO A 263 -16.53 -39.11 -11.13
C PRO A 263 -16.20 -39.87 -9.84
N ALA A 264 -15.47 -39.25 -8.92
CA ALA A 264 -15.10 -39.85 -7.64
C ALA A 264 -16.28 -39.98 -6.67
N LEU A 265 -17.28 -39.10 -6.76
CA LEU A 265 -18.52 -39.18 -5.99
C LEU A 265 -19.53 -40.18 -6.60
N ALA A 266 -19.51 -40.35 -7.92
CA ALA A 266 -20.31 -41.35 -8.63
C ALA A 266 -19.77 -42.78 -8.46
N ALA A 267 -18.46 -42.93 -8.21
CA ALA A 267 -17.79 -44.22 -8.08
C ALA A 267 -18.30 -45.06 -6.88
N ARG A 268 -18.38 -46.38 -7.09
CA ARG A 268 -18.76 -47.34 -6.04
C ARG A 268 -17.57 -47.71 -5.16
N THR A 269 -17.29 -46.90 -4.14
CA THR A 269 -16.24 -47.15 -3.16
C THR A 269 -16.79 -47.78 -1.87
N THR A 270 -15.99 -48.59 -1.15
CA THR A 270 -16.41 -49.15 0.15
C THR A 270 -16.22 -48.15 1.29
N VAL A 271 -17.07 -48.21 2.32
CA VAL A 271 -16.92 -47.36 3.52
C VAL A 271 -15.59 -47.62 4.23
N ALA A 272 -15.08 -48.86 4.19
CA ALA A 272 -13.81 -49.23 4.80
C ALA A 272 -12.61 -48.54 4.11
N ALA A 273 -12.63 -48.44 2.78
CA ALA A 273 -11.61 -47.73 2.02
C ALA A 273 -11.59 -46.23 2.34
N ASP A 274 -12.77 -45.58 2.34
CA ASP A 274 -12.87 -44.16 2.70
C ASP A 274 -12.37 -43.90 4.13
N ARG A 275 -12.73 -44.77 5.09
CA ARG A 275 -12.25 -44.66 6.48
C ARG A 275 -10.76 -44.86 6.62
N ALA A 276 -10.13 -45.67 5.77
CA ALA A 276 -8.68 -45.89 5.80
C ALA A 276 -7.94 -44.61 5.42
N LEU A 277 -8.41 -43.89 4.39
CA LEU A 277 -7.82 -42.63 3.93
C LEU A 277 -7.96 -41.49 4.95
N LEU A 278 -9.07 -41.46 5.70
CA LEU A 278 -9.33 -40.42 6.69
C LEU A 278 -8.68 -40.68 8.06
N LYS A 279 -8.12 -41.87 8.27
CA LYS A 279 -7.56 -42.26 9.57
C LYS A 279 -6.18 -41.64 9.78
N GLY A 280 -6.01 -40.99 10.93
CA GLY A 280 -4.70 -40.48 11.35
C GLY A 280 -4.32 -39.13 10.72
N LEU A 281 -5.26 -38.42 10.10
CA LEU A 281 -5.00 -37.08 9.57
C LEU A 281 -4.67 -36.10 10.70
N PRO A 282 -3.65 -35.22 10.53
CA PRO A 282 -3.32 -34.20 11.51
C PRO A 282 -4.49 -33.22 11.63
N LYS A 283 -4.70 -32.66 12.83
CA LYS A 283 -5.84 -31.78 13.12
C LYS A 283 -5.40 -30.63 14.02
N VAL A 284 -5.81 -29.41 13.66
CA VAL A 284 -5.69 -28.21 14.50
C VAL A 284 -7.05 -27.64 14.85
N LYS A 285 -7.13 -26.80 15.88
CA LYS A 285 -8.36 -26.08 16.21
C LYS A 285 -8.49 -24.88 15.26
N ALA A 286 -9.49 -24.92 14.39
CA ALA A 286 -9.80 -23.85 13.44
C ALA A 286 -11.11 -23.15 13.82
N GLU A 287 -11.16 -21.82 13.64
CA GLU A 287 -12.37 -21.02 13.72
C GLU A 287 -12.66 -20.41 12.34
N LEU A 288 -13.96 -20.29 12.00
CA LEU A 288 -14.42 -19.82 10.70
C LEU A 288 -15.32 -18.61 10.85
N THR A 289 -15.22 -17.68 9.90
CA THR A 289 -16.16 -16.56 9.74
C THR A 289 -16.25 -16.07 8.30
N TRP A 290 -17.28 -15.29 7.99
CA TRP A 290 -17.39 -14.53 6.74
C TRP A 290 -16.57 -13.26 6.80
N VAL A 291 -15.79 -13.00 5.75
CA VAL A 291 -15.08 -11.73 5.56
C VAL A 291 -15.41 -11.14 4.19
N PRO A 292 -15.44 -9.80 4.07
CA PRO A 292 -15.47 -9.13 2.77
C PRO A 292 -14.31 -9.59 1.88
N TRP A 293 -14.62 -9.84 0.62
CA TRP A 293 -13.63 -10.20 -0.39
C TRP A 293 -13.65 -9.16 -1.52
N THR A 294 -12.71 -9.25 -2.47
CA THR A 294 -12.66 -8.32 -3.60
C THR A 294 -12.58 -9.07 -4.92
N HIS A 295 -13.08 -8.45 -6.00
CA HIS A 295 -12.88 -8.96 -7.35
C HIS A 295 -11.39 -9.12 -7.70
N ARG A 296 -10.53 -8.15 -7.35
CA ARG A 296 -9.08 -8.26 -7.54
C ARG A 296 -8.46 -9.48 -6.85
N ARG A 297 -9.03 -9.95 -5.74
CA ARG A 297 -8.55 -11.14 -5.03
C ARG A 297 -9.19 -12.43 -5.53
N LEU A 298 -10.35 -12.37 -6.17
CA LEU A 298 -10.85 -13.49 -7.01
C LEU A 298 -9.94 -13.71 -8.22
N ALA A 299 -9.45 -12.62 -8.82
CA ALA A 299 -8.52 -12.65 -9.96
C ALA A 299 -7.14 -13.22 -9.63
N ARG A 300 -6.73 -13.19 -8.36
CA ARG A 300 -5.47 -13.79 -7.95
C ARG A 300 -5.68 -15.29 -7.71
N HIS A 301 -4.75 -16.08 -8.23
CA HIS A 301 -4.59 -17.48 -7.87
C HIS A 301 -4.24 -17.60 -6.39
N SER A 302 -5.24 -17.52 -5.52
CA SER A 302 -5.11 -17.95 -4.12
C SER A 302 -4.82 -19.44 -4.13
N GLY A 303 -4.14 -19.97 -3.11
CA GLY A 303 -3.82 -21.41 -3.01
C GLY A 303 -5.01 -22.38 -3.04
N TYR A 304 -6.24 -21.86 -3.16
CA TYR A 304 -7.50 -22.57 -3.39
C TYR A 304 -7.97 -22.56 -4.86
N GLY A 305 -7.22 -21.96 -5.80
CA GLY A 305 -7.59 -22.00 -7.22
C GLY A 305 -8.92 -21.30 -7.53
N ALA A 306 -9.18 -20.13 -6.93
CA ALA A 306 -10.37 -19.31 -7.23
C ALA A 306 -10.48 -18.91 -8.71
N GLY A 307 -9.44 -19.10 -9.50
CA GLY A 307 -9.54 -19.59 -10.87
C GLY A 307 -10.50 -18.83 -11.79
N ILE A 308 -10.49 -17.49 -11.78
CA ILE A 308 -11.06 -16.63 -12.81
C ILE A 308 -10.20 -15.38 -12.99
N ASP A 309 -9.80 -15.02 -14.20
CA ASP A 309 -8.96 -13.83 -14.40
C ASP A 309 -9.78 -12.53 -14.55
N SER A 310 -11.08 -12.66 -14.83
CA SER A 310 -11.97 -11.55 -15.19
C SER A 310 -13.28 -11.46 -14.38
N PRO A 311 -13.21 -11.36 -13.03
CA PRO A 311 -14.39 -11.35 -12.16
C PRO A 311 -15.41 -10.24 -12.46
N GLY A 312 -14.96 -9.06 -12.90
CA GLY A 312 -15.86 -7.97 -13.27
C GLY A 312 -16.62 -8.22 -14.56
N TRP A 313 -16.01 -8.92 -15.53
CA TRP A 313 -16.69 -9.42 -16.73
C TRP A 313 -17.75 -10.46 -16.37
N TYR A 314 -17.41 -11.46 -15.55
CA TYR A 314 -18.37 -12.50 -15.13
C TYR A 314 -19.50 -11.97 -14.27
N GLY A 315 -19.22 -11.04 -13.36
CA GLY A 315 -20.26 -10.32 -12.62
C GLY A 315 -21.21 -9.56 -13.55
N HIS A 316 -20.68 -8.95 -14.61
CA HIS A 316 -21.51 -8.31 -15.64
C HIS A 316 -22.39 -9.31 -16.40
N LEU A 317 -21.82 -10.43 -16.88
CA LEU A 317 -22.57 -11.48 -17.58
C LEU A 317 -23.66 -12.12 -16.71
N PHE A 318 -23.46 -12.16 -15.39
CA PHE A 318 -24.47 -12.65 -14.46
C PHE A 318 -25.60 -11.62 -14.23
N GLY A 319 -25.24 -10.36 -13.97
CA GLY A 319 -26.19 -9.29 -13.69
C GLY A 319 -26.95 -8.74 -14.91
N ALA A 320 -26.44 -8.98 -16.12
CA ALA A 320 -27.03 -8.53 -17.39
C ALA A 320 -27.43 -9.72 -18.29
N PRO A 321 -28.53 -10.43 -17.97
CA PRO A 321 -28.97 -11.59 -18.77
C PRO A 321 -29.47 -11.21 -20.17
N ASP A 322 -29.85 -9.95 -20.39
CA ASP A 322 -30.26 -9.43 -21.69
C ASP A 322 -29.19 -8.52 -22.30
N ARG A 323 -28.85 -8.77 -23.57
CA ARG A 323 -27.93 -7.93 -24.36
C ARG A 323 -26.59 -7.64 -23.64
N PRO A 324 -25.88 -8.69 -23.18
CA PRO A 324 -24.69 -8.55 -22.35
C PRO A 324 -23.60 -7.72 -23.04
N VAL A 325 -23.37 -7.93 -24.34
CA VAL A 325 -22.33 -7.22 -25.09
C VAL A 325 -22.65 -5.73 -25.21
N GLU A 326 -23.88 -5.34 -25.54
CA GLU A 326 -24.22 -3.93 -25.70
C GLU A 326 -24.21 -3.17 -24.37
N ARG A 327 -24.66 -3.81 -23.29
CA ARG A 327 -24.57 -3.22 -21.95
C ARG A 327 -23.12 -3.10 -21.50
N TRP A 328 -22.26 -4.06 -21.83
CA TRP A 328 -20.83 -3.98 -21.55
C TRP A 328 -20.17 -2.81 -22.27
N MET A 329 -20.37 -2.70 -23.58
CA MET A 329 -19.82 -1.60 -24.39
C MET A 329 -20.30 -0.23 -23.90
N THR A 330 -21.55 -0.15 -23.42
CA THR A 330 -22.09 1.06 -22.80
C THR A 330 -21.40 1.38 -21.48
N LYS A 331 -21.12 0.37 -20.64
CA LYS A 331 -20.38 0.52 -19.37
C LYS A 331 -18.95 0.99 -19.60
N VAL A 332 -18.25 0.42 -20.58
CA VAL A 332 -16.91 0.84 -21.00
C VAL A 332 -16.91 2.28 -21.48
N ALA A 333 -17.85 2.66 -22.34
CA ALA A 333 -17.98 4.04 -22.80
C ALA A 333 -18.28 5.03 -21.65
N GLY A 334 -19.03 4.59 -20.63
CA GLY A 334 -19.25 5.37 -19.41
C GLY A 334 -17.95 5.66 -18.66
N LEU A 335 -17.17 4.62 -18.35
CA LEU A 335 -15.88 4.76 -17.68
C LEU A 335 -14.92 5.67 -18.45
N LEU A 336 -14.81 5.50 -19.76
CA LEU A 336 -13.92 6.32 -20.57
C LEU A 336 -14.34 7.81 -20.56
N ARG A 337 -15.65 8.11 -20.54
CA ARG A 337 -16.14 9.49 -20.43
C ARG A 337 -15.87 10.11 -19.07
N GLU A 338 -15.94 9.32 -18.00
CA GLU A 338 -15.60 9.78 -16.64
C GLU A 338 -14.13 10.20 -16.52
N GLU A 339 -13.26 9.62 -17.35
CA GLU A 339 -11.85 9.98 -17.49
C GLU A 339 -11.60 10.93 -18.68
N ASP A 340 -12.59 11.78 -18.98
CA ASP A 340 -12.57 12.85 -19.99
C ASP A 340 -12.25 12.39 -21.43
N ARG A 341 -12.52 11.12 -21.78
CA ARG A 341 -12.40 10.63 -23.17
C ARG A 341 -13.70 10.82 -23.95
N LEU A 342 -13.57 11.26 -25.21
CA LEU A 342 -14.71 11.55 -26.09
C LEU A 342 -15.26 10.28 -26.78
N VAL A 343 -15.98 9.44 -26.02
CA VAL A 343 -16.63 8.24 -26.58
C VAL A 343 -18.11 8.52 -26.89
N SER A 344 -18.48 8.63 -28.17
CA SER A 344 -19.88 8.82 -28.59
C SER A 344 -20.68 7.51 -28.70
N SER A 345 -22.02 7.58 -28.80
CA SER A 345 -22.85 6.39 -29.03
C SER A 345 -22.55 5.68 -30.35
N ALA A 346 -22.00 6.38 -31.35
CA ALA A 346 -21.56 5.76 -32.60
C ALA A 346 -20.40 4.77 -32.37
N HIS A 347 -19.47 5.10 -31.47
CA HIS A 347 -18.39 4.20 -31.06
C HIS A 347 -18.92 2.94 -30.38
N VAL A 348 -19.96 3.07 -29.54
CA VAL A 348 -20.60 1.91 -28.90
C VAL A 348 -21.22 0.98 -29.94
N ILE A 349 -22.01 1.52 -30.87
CA ILE A 349 -22.64 0.73 -31.95
C ILE A 349 -21.58 0.01 -32.79
N GLU A 350 -20.52 0.73 -33.17
CA GLU A 350 -19.44 0.17 -33.98
C GLU A 350 -18.63 -0.88 -33.20
N ALA A 351 -18.35 -0.68 -31.91
CA ALA A 351 -17.67 -1.67 -31.09
C ALA A 351 -18.48 -2.96 -30.92
N VAL A 352 -19.80 -2.87 -30.73
CA VAL A 352 -20.69 -4.05 -30.71
C VAL A 352 -20.64 -4.79 -32.05
N ARG A 353 -20.75 -4.05 -33.18
CA ARG A 353 -20.68 -4.63 -34.53
C ARG A 353 -19.34 -5.31 -34.78
N LEU A 354 -18.23 -4.69 -34.37
CA LEU A 354 -16.89 -5.22 -34.52
C LEU A 354 -16.70 -6.46 -33.66
N ALA A 355 -17.12 -6.45 -32.39
CA ALA A 355 -17.05 -7.63 -31.52
C ALA A 355 -17.81 -8.84 -32.13
N GLY A 356 -19.01 -8.61 -32.68
CA GLY A 356 -19.76 -9.63 -33.42
C GLY A 356 -19.03 -10.15 -34.67
N THR A 357 -18.36 -9.26 -35.41
CA THR A 357 -17.58 -9.63 -36.58
C THR A 357 -16.36 -10.47 -36.20
N LEU A 358 -15.65 -10.07 -35.13
CA LEU A 358 -14.49 -10.80 -34.60
C LEU A 358 -14.89 -12.19 -34.11
N ALA A 359 -16.02 -12.33 -33.41
CA ALA A 359 -16.54 -13.62 -32.97
C ALA A 359 -16.80 -14.55 -34.16
N ALA A 360 -17.48 -14.05 -35.20
CA ALA A 360 -17.74 -14.80 -36.41
C ALA A 360 -16.45 -15.21 -37.15
N MET A 361 -15.46 -14.31 -37.24
CA MET A 361 -14.16 -14.62 -37.84
C MET A 361 -13.38 -15.68 -37.08
N ARG A 362 -13.54 -15.73 -35.75
CA ARG A 362 -12.90 -16.71 -34.86
C ARG A 362 -13.69 -18.01 -34.70
N GLY A 363 -14.85 -18.13 -35.37
CA GLY A 363 -15.71 -19.30 -35.26
C GLY A 363 -16.40 -19.46 -33.90
N ARG A 364 -16.52 -18.37 -33.14
CA ARG A 364 -17.13 -18.37 -31.80
C ARG A 364 -18.65 -18.19 -31.87
N PRO A 365 -19.43 -18.80 -30.98
CA PRO A 365 -20.89 -18.69 -30.97
C PRO A 365 -21.36 -17.27 -30.59
N LEU A 366 -20.67 -16.62 -29.64
CA LEU A 366 -20.98 -15.28 -29.16
C LEU A 366 -19.68 -14.48 -28.89
N PRO A 367 -19.72 -13.14 -28.90
CA PRO A 367 -18.56 -12.32 -28.55
C PRO A 367 -18.23 -12.46 -27.05
N GLY A 368 -17.03 -12.97 -26.76
CA GLY A 368 -16.51 -13.07 -25.40
C GLY A 368 -15.67 -11.85 -24.98
N LEU A 369 -14.97 -11.98 -23.87
CA LEU A 369 -14.10 -10.91 -23.36
C LEU A 369 -13.02 -10.50 -24.36
N THR A 370 -12.41 -11.46 -25.07
CA THR A 370 -11.36 -11.19 -26.05
C THR A 370 -11.87 -10.33 -27.21
N GLU A 371 -13.00 -10.69 -27.84
CA GLU A 371 -13.56 -9.92 -28.96
C GLU A 371 -14.04 -8.55 -28.52
N THR A 372 -14.61 -8.45 -27.31
CA THR A 372 -15.07 -7.16 -26.79
C THR A 372 -13.90 -6.25 -26.43
N THR A 373 -12.82 -6.78 -25.85
CA THR A 373 -11.59 -6.05 -25.54
C THR A 373 -10.90 -5.54 -26.81
N ASP A 374 -10.78 -6.39 -27.84
CA ASP A 374 -10.22 -5.98 -29.14
C ASP A 374 -11.06 -4.90 -29.83
N ALA A 375 -12.40 -5.02 -29.74
CA ALA A 375 -13.29 -4.01 -30.30
C ALA A 375 -13.19 -2.68 -29.55
N VAL A 376 -13.10 -2.70 -28.21
CA VAL A 376 -12.85 -1.51 -27.38
C VAL A 376 -11.51 -0.88 -27.74
N ARG A 377 -10.45 -1.69 -27.85
CA ARG A 377 -9.11 -1.23 -28.24
C ARG A 377 -9.16 -0.48 -29.56
N ALA A 378 -9.77 -1.07 -30.59
CA ALA A 378 -9.82 -0.49 -31.93
C ALA A 378 -10.73 0.75 -32.03
N VAL A 379 -11.90 0.72 -31.40
CA VAL A 379 -12.96 1.72 -31.63
C VAL A 379 -12.99 2.81 -30.57
N MET A 380 -12.80 2.49 -29.30
CA MET A 380 -12.93 3.44 -28.19
C MET A 380 -11.60 3.96 -27.66
N CYS A 381 -10.51 3.21 -27.88
CA CYS A 381 -9.17 3.52 -27.39
C CYS A 381 -8.19 3.93 -28.50
N GLU A 382 -8.65 4.06 -29.75
CA GLU A 382 -7.84 4.46 -30.91
C GLU A 382 -6.57 3.59 -31.10
N GLY A 383 -6.65 2.30 -30.72
CA GLY A 383 -5.54 1.34 -30.77
C GLY A 383 -4.57 1.38 -29.59
N SER A 384 -4.75 2.31 -28.64
CA SER A 384 -3.84 2.51 -27.49
C SER A 384 -4.13 1.56 -26.33
N ASP A 385 -3.08 0.95 -25.79
CA ASP A 385 -3.17 0.07 -24.62
C ASP A 385 -3.29 0.84 -23.29
N VAL A 386 -2.96 2.14 -23.26
CA VAL A 386 -3.04 2.96 -22.04
C VAL A 386 -4.47 3.14 -21.52
N PRO A 387 -5.45 3.64 -22.32
CA PRO A 387 -6.85 3.69 -21.89
C PRO A 387 -7.47 2.29 -21.77
N LEU A 388 -6.95 1.29 -22.48
CA LEU A 388 -7.41 -0.09 -22.36
C LEU A 388 -7.03 -0.69 -21.00
N ALA A 389 -5.84 -0.41 -20.49
CA ALA A 389 -5.39 -0.86 -19.18
C ALA A 389 -6.31 -0.39 -18.04
N LEU A 390 -6.86 0.82 -18.16
CA LEU A 390 -7.88 1.33 -17.23
C LEU A 390 -9.17 0.48 -17.28
N VAL A 391 -9.65 0.12 -18.47
CA VAL A 391 -10.83 -0.75 -18.65
C VAL A 391 -10.55 -2.14 -18.08
N GLN A 392 -9.36 -2.68 -18.31
CA GLN A 392 -8.92 -3.96 -17.74
C GLN A 392 -8.94 -3.91 -16.21
N ASP A 393 -8.34 -2.89 -15.60
CA ASP A 393 -8.26 -2.75 -14.14
C ASP A 393 -9.63 -2.51 -13.50
N ARG A 394 -10.39 -1.51 -13.96
CA ARG A 394 -11.63 -1.08 -13.29
C ARG A 394 -12.89 -1.86 -13.69
N LEU A 395 -12.93 -2.49 -14.88
CA LEU A 395 -14.13 -3.21 -15.33
C LEU A 395 -13.91 -4.70 -15.50
N VAL A 396 -12.84 -5.14 -16.16
CA VAL A 396 -12.61 -6.57 -16.44
C VAL A 396 -12.28 -7.32 -15.15
N VAL A 397 -11.30 -6.82 -14.39
CA VAL A 397 -11.04 -7.31 -13.04
C VAL A 397 -12.12 -6.77 -12.11
N GLY A 398 -12.25 -5.45 -12.04
CA GLY A 398 -13.26 -4.81 -11.22
C GLY A 398 -12.80 -4.55 -9.79
N ASP A 399 -13.49 -3.63 -9.16
CA ASP A 399 -13.11 -2.98 -7.90
C ASP A 399 -14.12 -3.20 -6.77
N VAL A 400 -15.04 -4.15 -6.98
CA VAL A 400 -16.09 -4.48 -6.03
C VAL A 400 -15.48 -5.11 -4.78
N LEU A 401 -15.84 -4.55 -3.62
CA LEU A 401 -15.61 -5.09 -2.28
C LEU A 401 -16.96 -5.55 -1.74
N GLY A 402 -17.05 -6.79 -1.27
CA GLY A 402 -18.28 -7.31 -0.66
C GLY A 402 -18.57 -6.70 0.72
N GLU A 403 -19.73 -7.03 1.25
CA GLU A 403 -20.21 -6.58 2.56
C GLU A 403 -20.69 -7.79 3.37
N VAL A 404 -20.37 -7.81 4.66
CA VAL A 404 -20.75 -8.87 5.61
C VAL A 404 -21.57 -8.24 6.75
N PRO A 405 -22.66 -8.88 7.21
CA PRO A 405 -23.50 -8.35 8.28
C PRO A 405 -22.78 -8.22 9.62
N ASP A 406 -23.23 -7.29 10.47
CA ASP A 406 -22.72 -7.09 11.84
C ASP A 406 -22.92 -8.29 12.76
N ALA A 407 -23.87 -9.16 12.43
CA ALA A 407 -24.18 -10.36 13.19
C ALA A 407 -23.14 -11.47 12.95
N ALA A 408 -22.29 -11.35 11.91
CA ALA A 408 -21.26 -12.32 11.62
C ALA A 408 -20.26 -12.43 12.79
N PRO A 409 -19.83 -13.66 13.15
CA PRO A 409 -18.81 -13.83 14.19
C PRO A 409 -17.54 -13.06 13.85
N ALA A 410 -17.05 -12.23 14.75
CA ALA A 410 -15.83 -11.47 14.52
C ALA A 410 -15.05 -11.35 15.82
N VAL A 411 -13.72 -11.34 15.72
CA VAL A 411 -12.85 -11.07 16.86
C VAL A 411 -13.19 -9.69 17.47
N PRO A 412 -13.10 -9.52 18.80
CA PRO A 412 -13.47 -8.25 19.45
C PRO A 412 -12.81 -7.01 18.82
N LEU A 413 -11.54 -7.13 18.42
CA LEU A 413 -10.80 -6.04 17.78
C LEU A 413 -11.38 -5.62 16.43
N GLN A 414 -11.89 -6.56 15.63
CA GLN A 414 -12.57 -6.29 14.37
C GLN A 414 -13.86 -5.50 14.60
N ARG A 415 -14.63 -5.84 15.64
CA ARG A 415 -15.86 -5.12 16.00
C ARG A 415 -15.57 -3.68 16.46
N ASP A 416 -14.48 -3.49 17.19
CA ASP A 416 -14.02 -2.15 17.59
C ASP A 416 -13.59 -1.32 16.37
N LEU A 417 -12.82 -1.92 15.45
CA LEU A 417 -12.41 -1.28 14.21
C LEU A 417 -13.62 -0.87 13.34
N THR A 418 -14.59 -1.77 13.13
CA THR A 418 -15.81 -1.45 12.36
C THR A 418 -16.61 -0.31 12.99
N ARG A 419 -16.66 -0.23 14.33
CA ARG A 419 -17.29 0.89 15.04
C ARG A 419 -16.54 2.20 14.80
N ALA A 420 -15.21 2.18 14.88
CA ALA A 420 -14.36 3.34 14.61
C ALA A 420 -14.54 3.83 13.16
N GLN A 421 -14.51 2.92 12.18
CA GLN A 421 -14.74 3.21 10.76
C GLN A 421 -16.06 3.94 10.52
N ARG A 422 -17.15 3.47 11.14
CA ARG A 422 -18.48 4.11 11.04
C ARG A 422 -18.48 5.50 11.67
N SER A 423 -17.95 5.64 12.89
CA SER A 423 -17.92 6.93 13.60
C SER A 423 -17.13 8.00 12.83
N LEU A 424 -16.02 7.61 12.20
CA LEU A 424 -15.12 8.50 11.45
C LEU A 424 -15.50 8.66 9.97
N ARG A 425 -16.54 7.94 9.53
CA ARG A 425 -17.00 7.87 8.12
C ARG A 425 -15.87 7.48 7.17
N LEU A 426 -15.03 6.55 7.60
CA LEU A 426 -13.97 5.96 6.78
C LEU A 426 -14.46 4.61 6.27
N LYS A 427 -15.00 4.58 5.04
CA LYS A 427 -15.40 3.33 4.39
C LYS A 427 -14.16 2.58 3.88
N PRO A 428 -14.04 1.26 4.16
CA PRO A 428 -13.09 0.39 3.47
C PRO A 428 -13.45 0.28 1.99
N GLU A 429 -12.47 0.46 1.11
CA GLU A 429 -12.64 0.45 -0.34
C GLU A 429 -11.48 -0.35 -0.95
N ALA A 430 -11.77 -1.14 -2.00
CA ALA A 430 -10.75 -1.91 -2.71
C ALA A 430 -9.92 -1.03 -3.68
N LEU A 431 -10.50 0.09 -4.13
CA LEU A 431 -9.76 1.11 -4.86
C LEU A 431 -8.88 1.92 -3.92
N GLU A 432 -7.79 2.41 -4.50
CA GLU A 432 -6.95 3.39 -3.84
C GLU A 432 -7.71 4.73 -3.75
N ARG A 433 -7.82 5.26 -2.53
CA ARG A 433 -8.39 6.57 -2.27
C ARG A 433 -7.35 7.48 -1.62
N GLU A 434 -7.08 8.61 -2.27
CA GLU A 434 -6.32 9.68 -1.64
C GLU A 434 -7.19 10.44 -0.63
N LEU A 435 -6.64 10.64 0.57
CA LEU A 435 -7.29 11.32 1.68
C LEU A 435 -6.36 12.40 2.21
N GLU A 436 -6.77 13.66 2.04
CA GLU A 436 -6.11 14.80 2.67
C GLU A 436 -6.80 15.14 4.00
N LEU A 437 -6.02 15.15 5.08
CA LEU A 437 -6.48 15.41 6.44
C LEU A 437 -5.97 16.77 6.93
N ASP A 438 -6.86 17.60 7.47
CA ASP A 438 -6.48 18.82 8.19
C ASP A 438 -6.54 18.57 9.70
N LEU A 439 -5.39 18.42 10.33
CA LEU A 439 -5.25 18.01 11.74
C LEU A 439 -5.86 19.00 12.74
N ARG A 440 -6.26 20.21 12.31
CA ARG A 440 -6.97 21.17 13.15
C ARG A 440 -8.45 20.83 13.34
N LYS A 441 -8.98 19.92 12.52
CA LYS A 441 -10.36 19.43 12.63
C LYS A 441 -10.36 18.14 13.44
N ASP A 442 -11.16 18.09 14.50
CA ASP A 442 -11.22 16.94 15.41
C ASP A 442 -11.46 15.59 14.70
N THR A 443 -12.34 15.60 13.68
CA THR A 443 -12.63 14.40 12.87
C THR A 443 -11.42 13.94 12.07
N ASP A 444 -10.70 14.86 11.42
CA ASP A 444 -9.54 14.52 10.60
C ASP A 444 -8.34 14.12 11.47
N ALA A 445 -8.17 14.76 12.63
CA ALA A 445 -7.24 14.32 13.65
C ALA A 445 -7.58 12.92 14.17
N ALA A 446 -8.87 12.58 14.35
CA ALA A 446 -9.29 11.24 14.74
C ALA A 446 -9.04 10.19 13.65
N ARG A 447 -9.20 10.55 12.37
CA ARG A 447 -8.84 9.69 11.22
C ARG A 447 -7.35 9.41 11.16
N SER A 448 -6.52 10.45 11.28
CA SER A 448 -5.05 10.32 11.35
C SER A 448 -4.62 9.38 12.48
N ARG A 449 -5.16 9.60 13.69
CA ARG A 449 -4.89 8.74 14.86
C ARG A 449 -5.25 7.28 14.62
N LEU A 450 -6.40 6.99 14.02
CA LEU A 450 -6.79 5.62 13.69
C LEU A 450 -5.80 4.98 12.72
N LEU A 451 -5.43 5.68 11.64
CA LEU A 451 -4.50 5.16 10.63
C LEU A 451 -3.10 4.89 11.22
N HIS A 452 -2.58 5.79 12.04
CA HIS A 452 -1.31 5.56 12.74
C HIS A 452 -1.38 4.37 13.71
N ARG A 453 -2.47 4.19 14.45
CA ARG A 453 -2.66 3.03 15.34
C ARG A 453 -2.66 1.72 14.55
N LEU A 454 -3.36 1.68 13.41
CA LEU A 454 -3.41 0.52 12.55
C LEU A 454 -2.05 0.21 11.92
N SER A 455 -1.32 1.23 11.46
CA SER A 455 0.06 1.07 10.99
C SER A 455 0.99 0.50 12.06
N LEU A 456 0.85 0.96 13.31
CA LEU A 456 1.59 0.43 14.46
C LEU A 456 1.25 -1.04 14.72
N LEU A 457 -0.01 -1.44 14.53
CA LEU A 457 -0.47 -2.83 14.58
C LEU A 457 -0.08 -3.67 13.35
N GLY A 458 0.65 -3.12 12.37
CA GLY A 458 0.99 -3.82 11.13
C GLY A 458 -0.21 -4.02 10.18
N ILE A 459 -1.31 -3.29 10.40
CA ILE A 459 -2.50 -3.28 9.55
C ILE A 459 -2.35 -2.13 8.55
N GLY A 460 -1.76 -2.43 7.40
CA GLY A 460 -1.46 -1.46 6.33
C GLY A 460 -2.67 -0.99 5.53
N TRP A 461 -3.70 -0.45 6.19
CA TRP A 461 -4.86 0.12 5.50
C TRP A 461 -4.54 1.44 4.78
N GLY A 462 -3.57 2.20 5.29
CA GLY A 462 -3.16 3.48 4.72
C GLY A 462 -1.65 3.63 4.68
N GLU A 463 -1.16 4.17 3.58
CA GLU A 463 0.23 4.62 3.42
C GLU A 463 0.27 6.15 3.36
N GLN A 464 1.18 6.76 4.09
CA GLN A 464 1.34 8.21 4.09
C GLN A 464 2.09 8.65 2.83
N SER A 465 1.55 9.63 2.10
CA SER A 465 2.17 10.19 0.90
C SER A 465 2.74 11.59 1.17
N ALA A 466 3.82 11.95 0.47
CA ALA A 466 4.38 13.29 0.55
C ALA A 466 3.40 14.30 -0.09
N SER A 467 2.88 15.23 0.70
CA SER A 467 1.96 16.26 0.21
C SER A 467 2.66 17.15 -0.82
N ARG A 468 2.11 17.25 -2.04
CA ARG A 468 2.62 18.16 -3.07
C ARG A 468 2.33 19.61 -2.65
N GLY A 469 3.39 20.38 -2.35
CA GLY A 469 3.31 21.85 -2.24
C GLY A 469 2.84 22.42 -0.90
N SER A 470 2.78 21.63 0.18
CA SER A 470 2.48 22.12 1.53
C SER A 470 3.72 22.04 2.43
N THR A 471 4.27 23.19 2.82
CA THR A 471 5.26 23.30 3.90
C THR A 471 4.60 23.28 5.29
N GLY A 472 3.28 23.12 5.38
CA GLY A 472 2.51 23.12 6.61
C GLY A 472 2.42 21.74 7.26
N THR A 473 2.80 21.63 8.53
CA THR A 473 2.76 20.41 9.35
C THR A 473 1.36 19.98 9.83
N PHE A 474 0.33 20.72 9.44
CA PHE A 474 -1.07 20.46 9.81
C PHE A 474 -1.83 19.63 8.76
N ARG A 475 -1.21 19.32 7.62
CA ARG A 475 -1.79 18.48 6.57
C ARG A 475 -1.08 17.15 6.48
N GLU A 476 -1.87 16.08 6.42
CA GLU A 476 -1.39 14.75 6.10
C GLU A 476 -2.11 14.26 4.86
N SER A 477 -1.35 13.69 3.92
CA SER A 477 -1.89 13.01 2.74
C SER A 477 -1.72 11.51 2.93
N TRP A 478 -2.79 10.75 2.72
CA TRP A 478 -2.83 9.31 2.89
C TRP A 478 -3.41 8.64 1.64
N ARG A 479 -2.85 7.49 1.26
CA ARG A 479 -3.42 6.59 0.25
C ARG A 479 -4.02 5.40 0.96
N LEU A 480 -5.33 5.24 0.89
CA LEU A 480 -6.06 4.18 1.56
C LEU A 480 -6.45 3.08 0.58
N ARG A 481 -6.19 1.82 0.93
CA ARG A 481 -6.65 0.65 0.19
C ARG A 481 -6.94 -0.50 1.15
N TRP A 482 -8.16 -1.05 1.09
CA TRP A 482 -8.52 -2.21 1.90
C TRP A 482 -8.28 -3.51 1.15
N GLU A 483 -7.58 -4.44 1.79
CA GLU A 483 -7.33 -5.78 1.27
C GLU A 483 -7.87 -6.83 2.24
N PRO A 484 -8.41 -7.97 1.76
CA PRO A 484 -8.97 -8.99 2.64
C PRO A 484 -8.00 -9.54 3.68
N GLU A 485 -6.70 -9.60 3.38
CA GLU A 485 -5.65 -10.03 4.31
C GLU A 485 -5.54 -9.11 5.54
N LEU A 486 -6.00 -7.85 5.44
CA LEU A 486 -6.08 -6.97 6.59
C LEU A 486 -7.04 -7.53 7.66
N SER A 487 -8.04 -8.33 7.29
CA SER A 487 -8.91 -9.01 8.26
C SER A 487 -8.14 -10.05 9.08
N VAL A 488 -7.18 -10.75 8.47
CA VAL A 488 -6.26 -11.67 9.17
C VAL A 488 -5.29 -10.90 10.05
N ARG A 489 -4.75 -9.76 9.57
CA ARG A 489 -3.90 -8.88 10.38
C ARG A 489 -4.63 -8.31 11.59
N VAL A 490 -5.93 -8.03 11.46
CA VAL A 490 -6.78 -7.63 12.60
C VAL A 490 -6.96 -8.79 13.58
N ALA A 491 -7.17 -10.02 13.11
CA ALA A 491 -7.23 -11.20 13.99
C ALA A 491 -5.90 -11.45 14.74
N GLU A 492 -4.77 -11.36 14.04
CA GLU A 492 -3.42 -11.44 14.60
C GLU A 492 -3.17 -10.35 15.66
N ALA A 493 -3.57 -9.11 15.36
CA ALA A 493 -3.44 -7.98 16.29
C ALA A 493 -4.33 -8.12 17.54
N GLY A 494 -5.33 -9.00 17.52
CA GLY A 494 -6.22 -9.28 18.66
C GLY A 494 -5.49 -9.81 19.90
N VAL A 495 -4.31 -10.41 19.74
CA VAL A 495 -3.45 -10.86 20.86
C VAL A 495 -3.04 -9.70 21.76
N TRP A 496 -2.92 -8.49 21.21
CA TRP A 496 -2.50 -7.29 21.94
C TRP A 496 -3.66 -6.61 22.69
N GLY A 497 -4.91 -6.87 22.32
CA GLY A 497 -6.07 -6.27 22.98
C GLY A 497 -7.36 -6.37 22.18
N THR A 498 -8.47 -6.03 22.85
CA THR A 498 -9.83 -6.09 22.27
C THR A 498 -10.26 -4.81 21.55
N THR A 499 -9.51 -3.71 21.70
CA THR A 499 -9.76 -2.43 21.02
C THR A 499 -8.50 -1.95 20.32
N VAL A 500 -8.64 -1.14 19.26
CA VAL A 500 -7.51 -0.66 18.46
C VAL A 500 -6.55 0.17 19.31
N LEU A 501 -7.09 0.99 20.22
CA LEU A 501 -6.29 1.77 21.16
C LEU A 501 -5.50 0.86 22.12
N ALA A 502 -6.17 -0.08 22.80
CA ALA A 502 -5.51 -0.95 23.78
C ALA A 502 -4.46 -1.85 23.12
N ALA A 503 -4.78 -2.41 21.94
CA ALA A 503 -3.87 -3.24 21.17
C ALA A 503 -2.61 -2.45 20.72
N ALA A 504 -2.80 -1.23 20.19
CA ALA A 504 -1.68 -0.39 19.76
C ALA A 504 -0.80 0.03 20.96
N THR A 505 -1.41 0.37 22.11
CA THR A 505 -0.70 0.68 23.35
C THR A 505 0.14 -0.50 23.85
N ALA A 506 -0.44 -1.70 23.92
CA ALA A 506 0.25 -2.91 24.39
C ALA A 506 1.41 -3.29 23.45
N ARG A 507 1.18 -3.20 22.13
CA ARG A 507 2.22 -3.45 21.13
C ARG A 507 3.36 -2.46 21.24
N ALA A 508 3.07 -1.16 21.36
CA ALA A 508 4.10 -0.14 21.53
C ALA A 508 4.93 -0.36 22.81
N ALA A 509 4.28 -0.71 23.93
CA ALA A 509 4.99 -1.03 25.17
C ALA A 509 5.91 -2.26 25.01
N SER A 510 5.47 -3.29 24.29
CA SER A 510 6.29 -4.48 23.99
C SER A 510 7.44 -4.17 23.05
N GLU A 511 7.23 -3.38 22.00
CA GLU A 511 8.29 -2.94 21.08
C GLU A 511 9.34 -2.13 21.84
N ALA A 512 8.94 -1.24 22.75
CA ALA A 512 9.86 -0.47 23.58
C ALA A 512 10.74 -1.33 24.49
N ALA A 513 10.16 -2.40 25.06
CA ALA A 513 10.91 -3.32 25.93
C ALA A 513 11.92 -4.19 25.14
N GLY A 514 11.61 -4.52 23.88
CA GLY A 514 12.47 -5.32 23.01
C GLY A 514 13.49 -4.52 22.20
N ALA A 515 13.24 -3.24 21.96
CA ALA A 515 14.09 -2.40 21.12
C ALA A 515 15.50 -2.26 21.71
N THR A 516 16.51 -2.53 20.88
CA THR A 516 17.92 -2.49 21.29
C THR A 516 18.68 -1.27 20.78
N VAL A 517 18.13 -0.60 19.77
CA VAL A 517 18.76 0.53 19.11
C VAL A 517 18.04 1.82 19.50
N LEU A 518 18.80 2.88 19.81
CA LEU A 518 18.24 4.18 20.22
C LEU A 518 17.32 4.78 19.14
N GLY A 519 17.68 4.60 17.87
CA GLY A 519 16.88 5.05 16.72
C GLY A 519 15.49 4.39 16.66
N GLU A 520 15.40 3.09 16.96
CA GLU A 520 14.11 2.35 16.97
C GLU A 520 13.16 2.91 18.03
N ILE A 521 13.68 3.18 19.24
CA ILE A 521 12.87 3.73 20.34
C ILE A 521 12.45 5.16 20.04
N THR A 522 13.33 5.96 19.41
CA THR A 522 13.01 7.34 19.02
C THR A 522 11.90 7.36 17.95
N ALA A 523 11.99 6.49 16.94
CA ALA A 523 10.94 6.34 15.92
C ALA A 523 9.63 5.80 16.51
N LEU A 524 9.70 4.90 17.50
CA LEU A 524 8.53 4.41 18.23
C LEU A 524 7.87 5.52 19.06
N ALA A 525 8.65 6.40 19.70
CA ALA A 525 8.12 7.55 20.44
C ALA A 525 7.35 8.50 19.50
N GLU A 526 7.90 8.79 18.31
CA GLU A 526 7.22 9.58 17.28
C GLU A 526 5.91 8.91 16.84
N ARG A 527 5.93 7.60 16.54
CA ARG A 527 4.72 6.83 16.21
C ARG A 527 3.67 6.85 17.32
N CYS A 528 4.07 6.77 18.59
CA CYS A 528 3.16 6.83 19.74
C CYS A 528 2.46 8.19 19.86
N LEU A 529 3.16 9.28 19.56
CA LEU A 529 2.59 10.63 19.58
C LEU A 529 1.69 10.87 18.38
N LEU A 530 2.06 10.35 17.21
CA LEU A 530 1.22 10.37 16.02
C LEU A 530 -0.09 9.59 16.23
N ALA A 531 -0.03 8.49 16.96
CA ALA A 531 -1.17 7.64 17.32
C ALA A 531 -1.92 8.07 18.60
N GLU A 532 -1.46 9.11 19.31
CA GLU A 532 -1.97 9.53 20.63
C GLU A 532 -2.10 8.35 21.61
N LEU A 533 -0.97 7.68 21.88
CA LEU A 533 -0.86 6.56 22.82
C LEU A 533 -0.30 7.02 24.16
N SER A 534 -1.09 7.83 24.89
CA SER A 534 -0.67 8.45 26.15
C SER A 534 -0.22 7.45 27.21
N ASP A 535 -0.83 6.26 27.25
CA ASP A 535 -0.48 5.21 28.22
C ASP A 535 0.81 4.46 27.87
N ALA A 536 1.18 4.38 26.59
CA ALA A 536 2.44 3.75 26.15
C ALA A 536 3.63 4.69 26.29
N LEU A 537 3.40 6.00 26.19
CA LEU A 537 4.46 7.01 26.14
C LEU A 537 5.40 6.96 27.36
N PRO A 538 4.94 6.85 28.62
CA PRO A 538 5.85 6.74 29.78
C PRO A 538 6.80 5.54 29.69
N VAL A 539 6.33 4.40 29.18
CA VAL A 539 7.15 3.18 29.01
C VAL A 539 8.20 3.38 27.93
N VAL A 540 7.80 3.93 26.78
CA VAL A 540 8.70 4.25 25.66
C VAL A 540 9.75 5.27 26.09
N MET A 541 9.34 6.31 26.83
CA MET A 541 10.23 7.37 27.31
C MET A 541 11.24 6.85 28.34
N ARG A 542 10.83 5.93 29.22
CA ARG A 542 11.75 5.26 30.13
C ARG A 542 12.77 4.41 29.38
N ALA A 543 12.32 3.60 28.41
CA ALA A 543 13.22 2.82 27.56
C ALA A 543 14.19 3.70 26.77
N LEU A 544 13.72 4.86 26.28
CA LEU A 544 14.53 5.85 25.58
C LEU A 544 15.60 6.45 26.51
N ALA A 545 15.22 6.86 27.71
CA ALA A 545 16.14 7.42 28.70
C ALA A 545 17.19 6.38 29.14
N ASP A 546 16.78 5.15 29.42
CA ASP A 546 17.67 4.05 29.80
C ASP A 546 18.65 3.72 28.65
N ARG A 547 18.17 3.68 27.41
CA ARG A 547 19.00 3.42 26.24
C ARG A 547 19.97 4.56 25.95
N ALA A 548 19.49 5.80 25.98
CA ALA A 548 20.33 6.99 25.81
C ALA A 548 21.37 7.13 26.93
N ALA A 549 21.05 6.69 28.16
CA ALA A 549 21.99 6.65 29.27
C ALA A 549 23.18 5.73 28.96
N LEU A 550 22.90 4.54 28.40
CA LEU A 550 23.89 3.51 28.10
C LEU A 550 24.64 3.73 26.77
N ASP A 551 24.08 4.49 25.83
CA ASP A 551 24.70 4.69 24.51
C ASP A 551 25.87 5.69 24.59
N THR A 552 27.08 5.19 24.37
CA THR A 552 28.31 5.99 24.39
C THR A 552 28.65 6.63 23.04
N ASP A 553 27.97 6.22 21.95
CA ASP A 553 28.28 6.72 20.61
C ASP A 553 27.54 8.04 20.33
N VAL A 554 28.32 9.10 20.16
CA VAL A 554 27.81 10.45 19.87
C VAL A 554 27.07 10.50 18.54
N ALA A 555 27.45 9.67 17.56
CA ALA A 555 26.77 9.61 16.27
C ALA A 555 25.30 9.18 16.43
N HIS A 556 25.05 8.16 17.25
CA HIS A 556 23.69 7.69 17.53
C HIS A 556 22.87 8.73 18.29
N LEU A 557 23.47 9.40 19.28
CA LEU A 557 22.81 10.49 20.02
C LEU A 557 22.45 11.65 19.07
N ALA A 558 23.37 12.04 18.19
CA ALA A 558 23.18 13.10 17.21
C ALA A 558 22.07 12.76 16.20
N GLN A 559 21.92 11.49 15.83
CA GLN A 559 20.86 11.03 14.94
C GLN A 559 19.48 11.02 15.62
N ALA A 560 19.42 10.77 16.93
CA ALA A 560 18.15 10.70 17.67
C ALA A 560 17.58 12.10 18.03
N LEU A 561 18.44 13.09 18.30
CA LEU A 561 18.02 14.41 18.78
C LEU A 561 17.02 15.16 17.86
N PRO A 562 17.18 15.19 16.51
CA PRO A 562 16.29 15.93 15.63
C PRO A 562 14.84 15.46 15.69
N ALA A 563 14.61 14.15 15.81
CA ALA A 563 13.27 13.60 15.94
C ALA A 563 12.60 14.04 17.24
N LEU A 564 13.32 14.05 18.35
CA LEU A 564 12.83 14.55 19.64
C LEU A 564 12.56 16.06 19.62
N ALA A 565 13.44 16.85 18.98
CA ALA A 565 13.28 18.29 18.87
C ALA A 565 12.07 18.68 18.00
N ARG A 566 11.84 17.98 16.88
CA ARG A 566 10.62 18.14 16.07
C ARG A 566 9.39 17.83 16.90
N THR A 567 9.42 16.71 17.64
CA THR A 567 8.34 16.29 18.51
C THR A 567 7.96 17.36 19.54
N LEU A 568 8.95 17.99 20.19
CA LEU A 568 8.73 19.06 21.17
C LEU A 568 8.11 20.32 20.57
N ARG A 569 8.48 20.67 19.33
CA ARG A 569 7.93 21.83 18.62
C ARG A 569 6.43 21.68 18.33
N TYR A 570 5.97 20.46 18.10
CA TYR A 570 4.60 20.20 17.63
C TYR A 570 3.66 19.62 18.70
N GLY A 571 4.18 19.33 19.90
CA GLY A 571 3.43 18.72 21.00
C GLY A 571 2.24 19.53 21.53
N ASP A 572 2.16 20.83 21.25
CA ASP A 572 1.03 21.68 21.64
C ASP A 572 -0.22 21.46 20.77
N VAL A 573 -0.08 20.88 19.57
CA VAL A 573 -1.24 20.61 18.69
C VAL A 573 -2.04 19.38 19.17
N ARG A 574 -1.46 18.53 20.02
CA ARG A 574 -2.02 17.21 20.39
C ARG A 574 -2.20 16.98 21.90
N GLY A 575 -2.04 18.01 22.73
CA GLY A 575 -2.41 17.97 24.16
C GLY A 575 -1.61 16.98 25.03
N THR A 576 -0.38 16.61 24.64
CA THR A 576 0.45 15.66 25.38
C THR A 576 1.45 16.38 26.29
N GLU A 577 1.66 15.91 27.53
CA GLU A 577 2.69 16.46 28.43
C GLU A 577 4.10 16.21 27.88
N THR A 578 4.70 17.22 27.24
CA THR A 578 6.01 17.14 26.58
C THR A 578 7.21 17.33 27.52
N ALA A 579 6.98 17.52 28.81
CA ALA A 579 8.04 17.81 29.79
C ALA A 579 9.11 16.71 29.85
N ALA A 580 8.70 15.44 29.90
CA ALA A 580 9.62 14.30 29.95
C ALA A 580 10.46 14.16 28.65
N ILE A 581 9.88 14.50 27.49
CA ILE A 581 10.59 14.52 26.21
C ILE A 581 11.63 15.65 26.21
N GLY A 582 11.29 16.79 26.80
CA GLY A 582 12.18 17.94 26.94
C GLY A 582 13.42 17.61 27.76
N GLU A 583 13.23 16.92 28.89
CA GLU A 583 14.34 16.49 29.76
C GLU A 583 15.29 15.51 29.05
N VAL A 584 14.74 14.49 28.37
CA VAL A 584 15.56 13.52 27.62
C VAL A 584 16.31 14.22 26.47
N ALA A 585 15.62 15.03 25.65
CA ALA A 585 16.25 15.74 24.55
C ALA A 585 17.36 16.69 25.02
N THR A 586 17.14 17.39 26.14
CA THR A 586 18.17 18.25 26.76
C THR A 586 19.36 17.43 27.24
N GLY A 587 19.13 16.29 27.90
CA GLY A 587 20.20 15.39 28.32
C GLY A 587 21.03 14.82 27.16
N LEU A 588 20.38 14.45 26.04
CA LEU A 588 21.06 14.04 24.82
C LEU A 588 21.90 15.20 24.24
N ALA A 589 21.31 16.39 24.15
CA ALA A 589 21.98 17.59 23.66
C ALA A 589 23.25 17.91 24.46
N GLU A 590 23.20 17.80 25.80
CA GLU A 590 24.37 17.99 26.66
C GLU A 590 25.47 16.94 26.40
N ARG A 591 25.11 15.65 26.28
CA ARG A 591 26.06 14.59 25.96
C ARG A 591 26.70 14.77 24.59
N ILE A 592 25.93 15.20 23.59
CA ILE A 592 26.44 15.54 22.26
C ILE A 592 27.45 16.69 22.38
N CYS A 593 27.13 17.75 23.13
CA CYS A 593 28.07 18.87 23.32
C CYS A 593 29.39 18.44 24.00
N VAL A 594 29.36 17.43 24.85
CA VAL A 594 30.57 16.89 25.50
C VAL A 594 31.37 16.00 24.56
N GLY A 595 30.72 15.07 23.87
CA GLY A 595 31.40 14.02 23.10
C GLY A 595 31.75 14.39 21.66
N LEU A 596 31.00 15.30 21.02
CA LEU A 596 31.15 15.62 19.60
C LEU A 596 32.57 16.09 19.21
N PRO A 597 33.27 16.95 19.99
CA PRO A 597 34.65 17.33 19.67
C PRO A 597 35.66 16.18 19.59
N ALA A 598 35.41 15.06 20.28
CA ALA A 598 36.24 13.86 20.19
C ALA A 598 35.81 12.96 19.03
N ALA A 599 34.50 12.82 18.82
CA ALA A 599 33.93 12.04 17.72
C ALA A 599 34.28 12.60 16.33
N CYS A 600 34.50 13.90 16.21
CA CYS A 600 34.90 14.54 14.96
C CYS A 600 36.40 14.44 14.64
N THR A 601 37.20 13.68 15.39
CA THR A 601 38.64 13.54 15.15
C THR A 601 38.99 12.21 14.48
N GLY A 602 39.93 12.25 13.52
CA GLY A 602 40.43 11.02 12.87
C GLY A 602 39.42 10.32 11.93
N LEU A 603 38.41 11.04 11.44
CA LEU A 603 37.46 10.53 10.46
C LEU A 603 38.08 10.50 9.05
N ASP A 604 37.67 9.52 8.24
CA ASP A 604 37.91 9.51 6.80
C ASP A 604 36.94 10.47 6.08
N ALA A 605 37.04 10.55 4.74
CA ALA A 605 36.20 11.47 3.96
C ALA A 605 34.70 11.16 4.10
N ASP A 606 34.31 9.88 3.98
CA ASP A 606 32.90 9.46 4.06
C ASP A 606 32.33 9.68 5.47
N GLY A 607 33.11 9.36 6.50
CA GLY A 607 32.76 9.63 7.90
C GLY A 607 32.65 11.11 8.22
N ALA A 608 33.50 11.96 7.61
CA ALA A 608 33.42 13.41 7.77
C ALA A 608 32.14 13.98 7.15
N THR A 609 31.75 13.53 5.96
CA THR A 609 30.52 13.95 5.28
C THR A 609 29.28 13.54 6.07
N GLU A 610 29.23 12.30 6.57
CA GLU A 610 28.09 11.82 7.36
C GLU A 610 28.01 12.52 8.72
N MET A 611 29.15 12.76 9.38
CA MET A 611 29.19 13.55 10.62
C MET A 611 28.77 15.00 10.38
N ARG A 612 29.15 15.62 9.26
CA ARG A 612 28.68 16.97 8.91
C ARG A 612 27.17 17.04 8.82
N ARG A 613 26.53 16.06 8.16
CA ARG A 613 25.05 15.98 8.10
C ARG A 613 24.45 15.94 9.51
N ARG A 614 25.01 15.13 10.41
CA ARG A 614 24.56 15.06 11.81
C ARG A 614 24.77 16.38 12.55
N VAL A 615 25.87 17.10 12.32
CA VAL A 615 26.10 18.43 12.89
C VAL A 615 25.02 19.42 12.44
N ASP A 616 24.63 19.39 11.17
CA ASP A 616 23.56 20.23 10.61
C ASP A 616 22.20 19.92 11.24
N ASP A 617 21.87 18.63 11.35
CA ASP A 617 20.62 18.16 11.96
C ASP A 617 20.56 18.52 13.46
N VAL A 618 21.66 18.33 14.18
CA VAL A 618 21.78 18.73 15.59
C VAL A 618 21.68 20.24 15.75
N HIS A 619 22.35 21.03 14.92
CA HIS A 619 22.26 22.49 15.00
C HIS A 619 20.82 22.97 14.80
N THR A 620 20.11 22.40 13.83
CA THR A 620 18.68 22.66 13.63
C THR A 620 17.85 22.25 14.85
N ALA A 621 18.13 21.07 15.42
CA ALA A 621 17.45 20.58 16.62
C ALA A 621 17.67 21.49 17.84
N MET A 622 18.89 21.96 18.07
CA MET A 622 19.26 22.86 19.18
C MET A 622 18.51 24.18 19.14
N ALA A 623 18.18 24.68 17.94
CA ALA A 623 17.36 25.87 17.78
C ALA A 623 15.91 25.66 18.26
N LEU A 624 15.40 24.42 18.19
CA LEU A 624 14.03 24.05 18.52
C LEU A 624 13.80 23.65 19.98
N LEU A 625 14.85 23.31 20.72
CA LEU A 625 14.72 22.87 22.12
C LEU A 625 14.39 24.04 23.06
N PRO A 626 13.44 23.85 24.00
CA PRO A 626 13.21 24.82 25.08
C PRO A 626 14.48 24.88 25.96
N GLY A 627 14.91 26.08 26.35
CA GLY A 627 16.16 26.22 27.09
C GLY A 627 16.15 25.51 28.44
N ALA A 628 17.31 24.95 28.79
CA ALA A 628 17.56 24.22 30.03
C ALA A 628 17.33 25.09 31.30
N PRO A 629 17.22 24.47 32.50
CA PRO A 629 17.19 25.21 33.77
C PRO A 629 18.48 26.02 33.92
N GLY A 630 18.38 27.35 33.78
CA GLY A 630 19.51 28.27 33.61
C GLY A 630 19.27 29.36 32.56
N GLY A 631 18.22 29.22 31.73
CA GLY A 631 17.73 30.24 30.80
C GLY A 631 17.72 29.76 29.34
N PRO A 632 16.94 30.42 28.45
CA PRO A 632 16.78 30.05 27.05
C PRO A 632 18.09 29.90 26.24
N THR A 633 19.17 30.55 26.67
CA THR A 633 20.42 30.67 25.94
C THR A 633 21.49 29.65 26.32
N ALA A 634 21.40 29.00 27.48
CA ALA A 634 22.51 28.21 28.04
C ALA A 634 22.94 27.02 27.15
N LEU A 635 21.98 26.31 26.54
CA LEU A 635 22.29 25.18 25.64
C LEU A 635 22.86 25.66 24.30
N ARG A 636 22.31 26.76 23.76
CA ARG A 636 22.79 27.36 22.51
C ARG A 636 24.21 27.91 22.66
N ASP A 637 24.53 28.51 23.81
CA ASP A 637 25.87 29.00 24.11
C ASP A 637 26.88 27.84 24.23
N ARG A 638 26.48 26.71 24.85
CA ARG A 638 27.29 25.48 24.88
C ARG A 638 27.52 24.91 23.48
N TRP A 639 26.47 24.85 22.65
CA TRP A 639 26.58 24.41 21.26
C TRP A 639 27.51 25.30 20.45
N ALA A 640 27.40 26.63 20.58
CA ALA A 640 28.32 27.57 19.95
C ALA A 640 29.77 27.32 20.39
N SER A 641 30.02 27.08 21.67
CA SER A 641 31.36 26.72 22.18
C SER A 641 31.89 25.41 21.59
N VAL A 642 31.02 24.44 21.31
CA VAL A 642 31.38 23.19 20.61
C VAL A 642 31.79 23.50 19.17
N LEU A 643 30.98 24.27 18.44
CA LEU A 643 31.28 24.66 17.06
C LEU A 643 32.61 25.44 16.99
N SER A 644 32.88 26.36 17.93
CA SER A 644 34.15 27.09 17.98
C SER A 644 35.34 26.15 18.21
N ARG A 645 35.19 25.14 19.07
CA ARG A 645 36.21 24.10 19.28
C ARG A 645 36.43 23.25 18.03
N LEU A 646 35.38 22.90 17.30
CA LEU A 646 35.48 22.17 16.03
C LEU A 646 36.20 23.02 14.97
N ALA A 647 35.81 24.28 14.80
CA ALA A 647 36.38 25.21 13.84
C ALA A 647 37.90 25.41 14.02
N GLY A 648 38.38 25.45 15.27
CA GLY A 648 39.78 25.71 15.61
C GLY A 648 40.69 24.50 15.75
N ARG A 649 40.17 23.27 15.66
CA ARG A 649 40.96 22.06 15.94
C ARG A 649 41.43 21.38 14.65
N ASP A 650 42.73 21.41 14.38
CA ASP A 650 43.32 20.87 13.14
C ASP A 650 43.17 19.35 12.98
N SER A 651 42.94 18.60 14.07
CA SER A 651 42.66 17.15 14.00
C SER A 651 41.25 16.80 13.52
N VAL A 652 40.41 17.81 13.24
CA VAL A 652 39.05 17.66 12.71
C VAL A 652 39.11 17.85 11.19
N PRO A 653 38.43 17.00 10.38
CA PRO A 653 38.39 17.16 8.93
C PRO A 653 37.93 18.56 8.49
N GLY A 654 38.54 19.06 7.41
CA GLY A 654 38.25 20.39 6.85
C GLY A 654 36.75 20.65 6.63
N GLU A 655 36.00 19.66 6.13
CA GLU A 655 34.56 19.79 5.86
C GLU A 655 33.74 20.19 7.09
N ILE A 656 34.02 19.58 8.24
CA ILE A 656 33.32 19.87 9.50
C ILE A 656 33.77 21.23 10.05
N ARG A 657 35.07 21.56 9.92
CA ARG A 657 35.62 22.86 10.36
C ARG A 657 35.00 24.01 9.59
N GLY A 658 34.98 23.93 8.26
CA GLY A 658 34.36 24.94 7.40
C GLY A 658 32.88 25.10 7.70
N ARG A 659 32.17 23.99 7.90
CA ARG A 659 30.75 24.03 8.28
C ARG A 659 30.52 24.65 9.66
N ALA A 660 31.35 24.35 10.65
CA ALA A 660 31.23 24.93 11.99
C ALA A 660 31.46 26.45 11.98
N VAL A 661 32.45 26.95 11.23
CA VAL A 661 32.65 28.40 11.02
C VAL A 661 31.42 29.01 10.36
N ARG A 662 30.86 28.33 9.37
CA ARG A 662 29.67 28.81 8.67
C ARG A 662 28.45 28.94 9.58
N LEU A 663 28.15 27.91 10.37
CA LEU A 663 27.03 27.93 11.31
C LEU A 663 27.19 29.04 12.37
N LEU A 664 28.41 29.27 12.87
CA LEU A 664 28.68 30.37 13.80
C LEU A 664 28.50 31.75 13.17
N LEU A 665 28.86 31.90 11.88
CA LEU A 665 28.67 33.12 11.13
C LEU A 665 27.18 33.40 10.88
N ASP A 666 26.41 32.38 10.46
CA ASP A 666 24.97 32.49 10.22
C ASP A 666 24.20 32.87 11.51
N ASP A 667 24.64 32.34 12.68
CA ASP A 667 24.08 32.68 13.99
C ASP A 667 24.55 34.06 14.53
N GLY A 668 25.45 34.76 13.83
CA GLY A 668 26.04 36.03 14.27
C GLY A 668 26.93 35.91 15.51
N ARG A 669 27.46 34.70 15.77
CA ARG A 669 28.32 34.38 16.93
C ARG A 669 29.81 34.53 16.62
N LEU A 670 30.15 34.81 15.36
CA LEU A 670 31.51 34.95 14.85
C LEU A 670 31.54 36.13 13.87
N GLU A 671 32.53 37.02 14.01
CA GLU A 671 32.65 38.22 13.16
C GLU A 671 33.27 37.90 11.80
N ASP A 672 32.95 38.67 10.77
CA ASP A 672 33.49 38.51 9.40
C ASP A 672 35.03 38.39 9.40
N THR A 673 35.72 39.20 10.20
CA THR A 673 37.19 39.18 10.32
C THR A 673 37.74 37.87 10.90
N GLU A 674 37.00 37.22 11.80
CA GLU A 674 37.37 35.91 12.33
C GLU A 674 37.11 34.81 11.31
N ALA A 675 36.05 34.93 10.49
CA ALA A 675 35.75 33.99 9.42
C ALA A 675 36.85 34.05 8.35
N GLU A 676 37.29 35.25 7.96
CA GLU A 676 38.44 35.48 7.09
C GLU A 676 39.70 34.82 7.63
N ARG A 677 39.95 34.95 8.94
CA ARG A 677 41.12 34.34 9.60
C ARG A 677 41.06 32.80 9.53
N HIS A 678 39.91 32.19 9.82
CA HIS A 678 39.74 30.74 9.72
C HIS A 678 39.90 30.25 8.29
N MET A 679 39.34 30.97 7.32
CA MET A 679 39.45 30.68 5.90
C MET A 679 40.90 30.80 5.40
N GLY A 680 41.61 31.87 5.77
CA GLY A 680 43.02 32.08 5.40
C GLY A 680 43.97 31.04 6.01
N LEU A 681 43.68 30.54 7.21
CA LEU A 681 44.47 29.46 7.84
C LEU A 681 44.24 28.12 7.13
N ALA A 682 42.98 27.75 6.87
CA ALA A 682 42.61 26.49 6.23
C ALA A 682 43.01 26.42 4.74
N LEU A 683 43.22 27.56 4.11
CA LEU A 683 43.53 27.68 2.68
C LEU A 683 44.96 28.19 2.45
N SER A 684 45.80 28.08 3.47
CA SER A 684 47.22 28.42 3.40
C SER A 684 48.00 27.41 2.53
N VAL A 685 49.13 27.84 1.96
CA VAL A 685 50.01 27.02 1.10
C VAL A 685 50.49 25.74 1.79
N GLY A 686 50.55 25.73 3.11
CA GLY A 686 50.96 24.56 3.90
C GLY A 686 49.88 23.49 4.10
N THR A 687 48.63 23.76 3.68
CA THR A 687 47.51 22.84 3.87
C THR A 687 47.41 21.88 2.67
N PRO A 688 47.27 20.55 2.90
CA PRO A 688 47.04 19.61 1.81
C PRO A 688 45.83 20.02 0.95
N PRO A 689 45.93 20.00 -0.39
CA PRO A 689 44.85 20.46 -1.27
C PRO A 689 43.50 19.79 -0.99
N GLY A 690 43.49 18.49 -0.69
CA GLY A 690 42.25 17.77 -0.34
C GLY A 690 41.55 18.29 0.92
N GLU A 691 42.32 18.73 1.93
CA GLU A 691 41.79 19.29 3.17
C GLU A 691 41.25 20.72 2.97
N ALA A 692 41.97 21.54 2.18
CA ALA A 692 41.52 22.86 1.76
C ALA A 692 40.19 22.80 0.98
N ALA A 693 40.07 21.83 0.05
CA ALA A 693 38.85 21.60 -0.71
C ALA A 693 37.65 21.26 0.18
N ALA A 694 37.86 20.30 1.08
CA ALA A 694 36.83 19.86 2.02
C ALA A 694 36.36 21.03 2.90
N TRP A 695 37.29 21.88 3.36
CA TRP A 695 36.94 23.06 4.15
C TRP A 695 36.03 24.04 3.41
N ILE A 696 36.36 24.39 2.15
CA ILE A 696 35.51 25.27 1.34
C ILE A 696 34.15 24.63 1.09
N GLU A 697 34.11 23.34 0.78
CA GLU A 697 32.87 22.60 0.57
C GLU A 697 31.95 22.64 1.80
N GLY A 698 32.52 22.51 3.00
CA GLY A 698 31.80 22.67 4.27
C GLY A 698 31.33 24.11 4.55
N PHE A 699 32.13 25.12 4.21
CA PHE A 699 31.81 26.53 4.49
C PHE A 699 30.75 27.12 3.54
N VAL A 700 30.89 26.84 2.25
CA VAL A 700 30.02 27.41 1.21
C VAL A 700 28.76 26.55 0.97
N GLY A 701 28.83 25.27 1.34
CA GLY A 701 27.78 24.27 1.14
C GLY A 701 27.82 23.71 -0.28
N GLY A 702 27.80 22.37 -0.41
CA GLY A 702 27.85 21.68 -1.71
C GLY A 702 26.56 21.75 -2.54
N ALA A 703 26.29 20.70 -3.34
CA ALA A 703 25.18 20.62 -4.30
C ALA A 703 23.78 20.99 -3.75
N SER A 704 23.56 20.83 -2.44
CA SER A 704 22.28 21.05 -1.76
C SER A 704 22.17 22.48 -1.20
N GLY A 705 21.93 23.46 -2.08
CA GLY A 705 21.45 24.80 -1.70
C GLY A 705 22.49 25.86 -1.30
N GLY A 706 23.77 25.50 -1.12
CA GLY A 706 24.83 26.44 -0.73
C GLY A 706 25.07 27.59 -1.73
N GLY A 707 24.99 27.28 -3.02
CA GLY A 707 25.12 28.29 -4.07
C GLY A 707 24.01 29.35 -4.08
N MET A 708 22.81 29.02 -3.60
CA MET A 708 21.69 29.98 -3.53
C MET A 708 21.92 31.02 -2.43
N LEU A 709 22.56 30.62 -1.32
CA LEU A 709 22.93 31.54 -0.24
C LEU A 709 23.98 32.55 -0.70
N LEU A 710 24.98 32.13 -1.48
CA LEU A 710 25.96 33.06 -2.08
C LEU A 710 25.33 34.09 -3.04
N VAL A 711 24.21 33.76 -3.66
CA VAL A 711 23.48 34.69 -4.53
C VAL A 711 22.75 35.76 -3.72
N HIS A 712 22.29 35.43 -2.52
CA HIS A 712 21.45 36.31 -1.69
C HIS A 712 22.23 37.03 -0.57
N ASP A 713 23.38 36.50 -0.18
CA ASP A 713 24.24 37.07 0.86
C ASP A 713 25.50 37.69 0.24
N GLU A 714 25.44 39.00 0.00
CA GLU A 714 26.55 39.78 -0.57
C GLU A 714 27.78 39.78 0.36
N ARG A 715 27.61 39.64 1.68
CA ARG A 715 28.73 39.61 2.63
C ARG A 715 29.52 38.32 2.50
N LEU A 716 28.80 37.20 2.43
CA LEU A 716 29.40 35.89 2.21
C LEU A 716 30.10 35.82 0.84
N LEU A 717 29.47 36.35 -0.21
CA LEU A 717 30.08 36.40 -1.53
C LEU A 717 31.37 37.23 -1.50
N ALA A 718 31.36 38.39 -0.82
CA ALA A 718 32.54 39.23 -0.65
C ALA A 718 33.65 38.52 0.13
N LEU A 719 33.33 37.76 1.19
CA LEU A 719 34.31 36.97 1.94
C LEU A 719 35.03 35.96 1.04
N VAL A 720 34.28 35.24 0.21
CA VAL A 720 34.85 34.26 -0.74
C VAL A 720 35.66 34.97 -1.84
N ASP A 721 35.19 36.12 -2.33
CA ASP A 721 35.87 36.92 -3.36
C ASP A 721 37.19 37.54 -2.85
N ILE A 722 37.19 38.14 -1.66
CA ILE A 722 38.38 38.70 -0.99
C ILE A 722 39.43 37.61 -0.79
N TRP A 723 39.01 36.43 -0.36
CA TRP A 723 39.94 35.31 -0.24
C TRP A 723 40.47 34.86 -1.60
N LEU A 724 39.60 34.57 -2.58
CA LEU A 724 40.00 34.10 -3.91
C LEU A 724 40.97 35.07 -4.60
N THR A 725 40.73 36.36 -4.49
CA THR A 725 41.58 37.41 -5.07
C THR A 725 42.87 37.65 -4.28
N GLY A 726 42.91 37.24 -3.01
CA GLY A 726 44.09 37.27 -2.14
C GLY A 726 45.01 36.04 -2.25
N VAL A 727 44.61 34.98 -2.96
CA VAL A 727 45.43 33.76 -3.15
C VAL A 727 46.60 34.05 -4.10
N PRO A 728 47.86 33.79 -3.70
CA PRO A 728 49.03 33.89 -4.59
C PRO A 728 48.91 32.99 -5.84
N ALA A 729 49.45 33.43 -6.98
CA ALA A 729 49.25 32.75 -8.28
C ALA A 729 49.77 31.29 -8.33
N ASP A 730 50.85 31.02 -7.61
CA ASP A 730 51.42 29.69 -7.40
C ASP A 730 50.47 28.80 -6.59
N ALA A 731 49.93 29.29 -5.48
CA ALA A 731 48.96 28.57 -4.67
C ALA A 731 47.60 28.38 -5.38
N PHE A 732 47.14 29.36 -6.15
CA PHE A 732 45.86 29.32 -6.87
C PHE A 732 45.77 28.14 -7.84
N THR A 733 46.88 27.81 -8.50
CA THR A 733 46.95 26.69 -9.45
C THR A 733 46.64 25.34 -8.77
N ASP A 734 47.06 25.18 -7.52
CA ASP A 734 46.87 23.95 -6.74
C ASP A 734 45.44 23.80 -6.19
N VAL A 735 44.79 24.92 -5.83
CA VAL A 735 43.39 24.90 -5.31
C VAL A 735 42.33 24.95 -6.41
N LEU A 736 42.66 25.40 -7.62
CA LEU A 736 41.71 25.60 -8.74
C LEU A 736 40.90 24.35 -9.12
N PRO A 737 41.49 23.13 -9.27
CA PRO A 737 40.71 21.93 -9.63
C PRO A 737 39.64 21.60 -8.58
N LEU A 738 39.94 21.88 -7.33
CA LEU A 738 39.11 21.59 -6.17
C LEU A 738 37.95 22.59 -6.07
N LEU A 739 38.25 23.88 -6.23
CA LEU A 739 37.24 24.93 -6.37
C LEU A 739 36.28 24.62 -7.52
N ARG A 740 36.82 24.20 -8.67
CA ARG A 740 35.99 23.82 -9.82
C ARG A 740 35.06 22.66 -9.49
N ARG A 741 35.52 21.66 -8.74
CA ARG A 741 34.67 20.55 -8.25
C ARG A 741 33.52 21.08 -7.40
N THR A 742 33.82 21.86 -6.36
CA THR A 742 32.81 22.41 -5.42
C THR A 742 31.77 23.28 -6.13
N PHE A 743 32.20 24.25 -6.95
CA PHE A 743 31.28 25.16 -7.65
C PHE A 743 30.55 24.49 -8.82
N SER A 744 31.09 23.42 -9.41
CA SER A 744 30.41 22.69 -10.51
C SER A 744 29.15 21.96 -10.06
N ALA A 745 29.04 21.65 -8.76
CA ALA A 745 27.90 20.97 -8.16
C ALA A 745 26.66 21.87 -8.04
N TYR A 746 26.79 23.18 -8.25
CA TYR A 746 25.65 24.10 -8.23
C TYR A 746 24.83 24.02 -9.51
N GLU A 747 23.51 24.23 -9.37
CA GLU A 747 22.61 24.25 -10.52
C GLU A 747 23.06 25.28 -11.58
N PRO A 748 22.84 25.00 -12.88
CA PRO A 748 23.25 25.90 -13.96
C PRO A 748 22.71 27.34 -13.80
N GLY A 749 21.49 27.50 -13.27
CA GLY A 749 20.88 28.80 -13.00
C GLY A 749 21.65 29.59 -11.95
N VAL A 750 21.97 28.97 -10.82
CA VAL A 750 22.74 29.55 -9.72
C VAL A 750 24.13 29.99 -10.17
N ARG A 751 24.84 29.13 -10.93
CA ARG A 751 26.17 29.47 -11.47
C ARG A 751 26.15 30.68 -12.40
N ARG A 752 25.11 30.81 -13.22
CA ARG A 752 24.93 31.99 -14.08
C ARG A 752 24.77 33.26 -13.26
N THR A 753 23.89 33.23 -12.27
CA THR A 753 23.64 34.39 -11.40
C THR A 753 24.88 34.79 -10.59
N LEU A 754 25.62 33.82 -10.03
CA LEU A 754 26.89 34.09 -9.37
C LEU A 754 27.91 34.74 -10.32
N GLY A 755 28.03 34.23 -11.55
CA GLY A 755 28.89 34.83 -12.57
C GLY A 755 28.48 36.27 -12.93
N GLU A 756 27.18 36.57 -12.94
CA GLU A 756 26.68 37.93 -13.14
C GLU A 756 27.00 38.86 -11.96
N LEU A 757 26.90 38.36 -10.73
CA LEU A 757 27.26 39.11 -9.50
C LEU A 757 28.76 39.41 -9.46
N VAL A 758 29.61 38.40 -9.72
CA VAL A 758 31.08 38.59 -9.80
C VAL A 758 31.44 39.58 -10.92
N ARG A 759 30.77 39.52 -12.07
CA ARG A 759 30.96 40.49 -13.17
C ARG A 759 30.59 41.93 -12.77
N ARG A 760 29.65 42.12 -11.83
CA ARG A 760 29.30 43.46 -11.31
C ARG A 760 30.37 44.02 -10.37
N GLY A 761 31.13 43.15 -9.68
CA GLY A 761 32.26 43.49 -8.80
C GLY A 761 31.84 44.01 -7.40
N PRO A 762 32.75 43.96 -6.40
CA PRO A 762 32.45 44.22 -4.98
C PRO A 762 32.25 45.71 -4.61
N GLY A 763 31.99 46.59 -5.57
CA GLY A 763 32.11 48.05 -5.37
C GLY A 763 31.09 48.95 -6.05
N VAL A 764 30.02 48.42 -6.68
CA VAL A 764 28.97 49.28 -7.23
C VAL A 764 27.87 49.53 -6.19
N THR A 765 28.22 50.25 -5.12
CA THR A 765 27.24 51.07 -4.39
C THR A 765 27.15 52.42 -5.10
N GLY A 766 26.62 52.41 -6.31
CA GLY A 766 26.10 53.58 -7.02
C GLY A 766 24.71 53.21 -7.51
N PRO A 767 23.72 54.13 -7.51
CA PRO A 767 22.36 53.79 -7.86
C PRO A 767 22.40 53.10 -9.21
N ALA A 768 21.93 51.85 -9.25
CA ALA A 768 21.69 51.18 -10.51
C ALA A 768 20.96 52.17 -11.40
N ALA A 769 21.42 52.34 -12.65
CA ALA A 769 20.55 52.86 -13.68
C ALA A 769 19.28 52.01 -13.58
N ALA A 770 18.22 52.64 -13.09
CA ALA A 770 16.93 52.03 -12.87
C ALA A 770 16.32 51.75 -14.23
N ASP A 771 16.73 50.64 -14.86
CA ASP A 771 15.83 49.96 -15.78
C ASP A 771 14.76 49.31 -14.90
N ALA A 772 13.60 49.96 -14.92
CA ALA A 772 12.29 49.56 -14.39
C ALA A 772 12.32 48.31 -13.50
N GLY A 773 12.44 48.51 -12.19
CA GLY A 773 12.05 47.49 -11.22
C GLY A 773 10.63 47.01 -11.51
N ALA A 774 10.38 45.71 -11.36
CA ALA A 774 9.04 45.17 -11.43
C ALA A 774 8.09 46.02 -10.57
N PRO A 775 6.85 46.31 -11.02
CA PRO A 775 5.96 47.23 -10.33
C PRO A 775 5.78 46.81 -8.87
N GLY A 776 6.27 47.66 -7.95
CA GLY A 776 6.19 47.43 -6.51
C GLY A 776 7.53 47.35 -5.74
N PHE A 777 8.69 47.43 -6.40
CA PHE A 777 10.01 47.45 -5.74
C PHE A 777 10.84 48.66 -6.21
N GLY A 778 10.79 49.75 -5.44
CA GLY A 778 11.60 50.95 -5.66
C GLY A 778 13.01 50.85 -5.06
N ALA A 779 13.89 51.79 -5.42
CA ALA A 779 15.26 51.89 -4.90
C ALA A 779 15.27 52.43 -3.45
N GLY A 780 14.90 51.58 -2.49
CA GLY A 780 14.92 51.89 -1.07
C GLY A 780 14.00 50.98 -0.26
N LEU A 781 14.26 50.87 1.04
CA LEU A 781 13.31 50.24 1.96
C LEU A 781 12.08 51.14 2.07
N ASP A 782 10.93 50.62 1.60
CA ASP A 782 9.64 51.27 1.82
C ASP A 782 9.28 51.09 3.30
N HIS A 783 9.69 52.06 4.12
CA HIS A 783 9.45 52.05 5.56
C HIS A 783 7.96 51.94 5.90
N ALA A 784 7.06 52.50 5.09
CA ALA A 784 5.62 52.38 5.32
C ALA A 784 5.14 50.93 5.13
N ARG A 785 5.68 50.22 4.13
CA ARG A 785 5.42 48.79 3.93
C ARG A 785 6.08 47.91 4.99
N ALA A 786 7.32 48.23 5.39
CA ALA A 786 8.03 47.52 6.45
C ALA A 786 7.29 47.64 7.80
N ASP A 787 6.88 48.86 8.15
CA ASP A 787 6.09 49.16 9.35
C ASP A 787 4.71 48.49 9.30
N ALA A 788 4.10 48.37 8.11
CA ALA A 788 2.81 47.69 7.94
C ALA A 788 2.88 46.16 8.17
N VAL A 789 4.04 45.55 7.92
CA VAL A 789 4.26 44.11 8.11
C VAL A 789 4.80 43.80 9.51
N GLU A 790 5.33 44.80 10.22
CA GLU A 790 5.89 44.68 11.57
C GLU A 790 4.92 44.06 12.61
N PRO A 791 3.62 44.42 12.67
CA PRO A 791 2.66 43.78 13.57
C PRO A 791 2.45 42.30 13.25
N LEU A 792 2.43 41.94 11.96
CA LEU A 792 2.28 40.56 11.50
C LEU A 792 3.54 39.74 11.81
N LEU A 793 4.73 40.32 11.63
CA LEU A 793 6.00 39.70 12.00
C LEU A 793 6.10 39.49 13.52
N ARG A 794 5.71 40.49 14.33
CA ARG A 794 5.64 40.35 15.79
C ARG A 794 4.67 39.25 16.22
N LEU A 795 3.53 39.11 15.53
CA LEU A 795 2.57 38.03 15.75
C LEU A 795 3.15 36.66 15.38
N LEU A 796 3.81 36.54 14.22
CA LEU A 796 4.43 35.30 13.73
C LEU A 796 5.63 34.86 14.59
N LEU A 797 6.35 35.82 15.17
CA LEU A 797 7.53 35.59 16.02
C LEU A 797 7.19 35.53 17.52
N GLY A 798 5.91 35.65 17.89
CA GLY A 798 5.44 35.48 19.28
C GLY A 798 5.82 36.61 20.24
N ALA A 799 6.21 37.79 19.75
CA ALA A 799 6.56 38.94 20.59
C ALA A 799 5.28 39.67 21.05
N SER A 800 4.93 39.54 22.33
CA SER A 800 3.73 40.13 22.94
C SER A 800 3.72 41.65 22.81
N THR A 801 2.67 42.22 22.21
CA THR A 801 2.47 43.68 22.12
C THR A 801 2.03 44.22 23.49
N HIS A 802 2.96 44.79 24.26
CA HIS A 802 2.63 45.68 25.37
C HIS A 802 3.40 46.99 25.22
N GLY A 803 2.70 48.05 24.80
CA GLY A 803 3.17 49.43 24.78
C GLY A 803 1.98 50.41 24.84
N PRO A 804 2.08 51.52 25.59
CA PRO A 804 0.94 52.17 26.26
C PRO A 804 0.16 53.13 25.36
N GLY A 805 -1.12 53.33 25.73
CA GLY A 805 -2.14 53.90 24.87
C GLY A 805 -2.10 55.40 24.61
N THR A 806 -2.83 55.78 23.56
CA THR A 806 -3.63 57.01 23.43
C THR A 806 -4.66 56.77 22.32
N PRO A 807 -5.98 56.96 22.55
CA PRO A 807 -6.99 56.77 21.51
C PRO A 807 -7.20 58.08 20.73
N PRO A 808 -7.27 58.08 19.39
CA PRO A 808 -7.76 59.25 18.67
C PRO A 808 -9.30 59.26 18.62
N GLN A 809 -9.86 60.41 18.96
CA GLN A 809 -11.28 60.75 18.92
C GLN A 809 -11.81 61.04 17.48
N PRO A 810 -13.14 61.07 17.28
CA PRO A 810 -13.79 61.05 15.96
C PRO A 810 -14.25 62.43 15.46
N SER A 811 -14.18 62.66 14.14
CA SER A 811 -14.90 63.68 13.33
C SER A 811 -14.22 63.74 11.94
N ASP A 812 -14.83 63.87 10.77
CA ASP A 812 -16.19 64.16 10.31
C ASP A 812 -16.30 63.65 8.85
N HIS A 813 -17.45 63.11 8.47
CA HIS A 813 -17.91 63.00 7.06
C HIS A 813 -18.55 64.34 6.66
N PRO A 814 -18.61 64.76 5.36
CA PRO A 814 -19.28 64.03 4.26
C PRO A 814 -18.56 64.24 2.88
N ALA A 815 -18.98 63.81 1.69
CA ALA A 815 -20.24 63.35 1.10
C ALA A 815 -19.95 62.54 -0.19
N SER A 816 -20.93 61.73 -0.61
CA SER A 816 -21.33 61.37 -2.01
C SER A 816 -20.23 60.97 -3.03
N ASP A 817 -20.34 59.91 -3.82
CA ASP A 817 -21.53 59.32 -4.42
C ASP A 817 -21.16 58.01 -5.14
N HIS A 818 -22.17 57.16 -5.30
CA HIS A 818 -22.34 56.15 -6.35
C HIS A 818 -21.25 55.08 -6.60
N LEU A 819 -21.58 53.84 -6.25
CA LEU A 819 -21.89 52.80 -7.24
C LEU A 819 -22.64 51.62 -6.60
N ALA A 820 -23.85 51.36 -7.13
CA ALA A 820 -24.62 50.14 -6.95
C ALA A 820 -23.74 48.91 -7.26
N GLY A 821 -23.82 47.82 -6.51
CA GLY A 821 -24.88 46.80 -6.63
C GLY A 821 -24.69 46.03 -7.95
N VAL A 822 -24.63 44.70 -8.06
CA VAL A 822 -25.08 43.55 -7.27
C VAL A 822 -24.27 42.38 -7.87
N GLY A 823 -23.59 41.56 -7.09
CA GLY A 823 -24.11 40.25 -6.68
C GLY A 823 -23.94 39.15 -7.74
N LYS A 824 -22.96 38.28 -7.53
CA LYS A 824 -23.11 36.82 -7.48
C LYS A 824 -21.95 36.23 -6.68
#